data_AF-A0A399UEA4-F1
#
_entry.id   AF-A0A399UEA4-F1
#
_cell.length_a   1.000
_cell.length_b   1.000
_cell.length_c   1.000
_cell.angle_alpha   90.00
_cell.angle_beta   90.00
_cell.angle_gamma   90.00
#
_symmetry.space_group_name_H-M   'P 1'
#
loop_
_entity.id
_entity.type
_entity.pdbx_description
1 polymer ?
#
loop_
_entity_poly.entity_id
_entity_poly.type
_entity_poly.pdbx_seq_one_letter_code
_entity_poly.pdbx_strand_id
1 'polypeptide(L)'
;MTLRRDATGLAPERLIVFELTNGLRDFARAAALVPGLEIIGAEDLDEDEEDASPVLYLMIPDARALKEMVRLWALFRAGDVFPRGFAPWRNLFSQLRDLRAWGPRDRVSPEDAVFLAEASTDVHGMVRIELELVYRDDGTTVEAEARAAVAEVGGHVISGARVDGARYQALLAEVPAAELTRILERGAAGLVAAEAIMHIRPQSAMHLTLIEQGAAVPDGTAAAPTGDPVVAVFDAVPQAGHPRLAGRLSVDDPFNLEPLAVGRRVHGTAMASAVLHGDLAVPSPIDLERRVYFLNVMYAPPTADGAERFPDRLPADLFQAAILHMKSGPDPAAPQVIVINASLGDRNKPFSGRMSGWGRVLDHLAHEHGLLFVVSAGNHMGDLENAATDVLAFEALDEPGKARSALQSSGAMMAHRRLLSPAESMNALTVGALHSDASAAPPALPASTFDPWRDTGLCTVSSALGPGLGNAVKPDVLAPGGRHVVRLLPAGAGHRLSPVGIGSPLLGGVTVASPSAAAAMMPNQVGRSVGTSVAAATLTGLAARLHEVLEACYADFTQLSSRRRAVLLKALLVHGARWSAARDLIIEVLGPADGRQHVRQKDNVRRYLGYGAVDADAVLACAEDRATLWSVGELGSEQGHAFSVPLPAAMSARAQAHEISITVAWFAPPRVGAAAYRGARLRLVNPETGVELFAVAPDKAQPDDNQAHGGTVIHRRWVGDRAAALGEASAFVFNVQREPDNSGDDVAFAVVATVTMPGVAEVYTQVLNRVAVKPRTRVVVAR
;
A
#
# COMPACT_ATOMS: atom_id res chain seq x y z
N MET A 1 -4.13 -29.97 27.86
CA MET A 1 -4.32 -28.53 27.65
C MET A 1 -4.76 -28.40 26.21
N THR A 2 -6.07 -28.36 25.96
CA THR A 2 -6.60 -28.34 24.60
C THR A 2 -6.94 -26.88 24.29
N LEU A 3 -6.08 -26.20 23.52
CA LEU A 3 -6.35 -24.82 23.09
C LEU A 3 -7.47 -24.87 22.05
N ARG A 4 -8.72 -24.78 22.50
CA ARG A 4 -9.87 -24.64 21.60
C ARG A 4 -10.04 -23.17 21.24
N ARG A 5 -10.03 -22.87 19.94
CA ARG A 5 -10.35 -21.56 19.35
C ARG A 5 -11.69 -21.05 19.90
N ASP A 6 -11.63 -20.06 20.77
CA ASP A 6 -12.71 -19.11 20.92
C ASP A 6 -12.24 -17.81 20.24
N ALA A 7 -12.85 -17.49 19.09
CA ALA A 7 -12.46 -16.36 18.24
C ALA A 7 -13.16 -15.06 18.66
N THR A 8 -13.80 -15.04 19.83
CA THR A 8 -14.62 -13.94 20.32
C THR A 8 -13.79 -12.97 21.18
N GLY A 9 -13.00 -12.14 20.50
CA GLY A 9 -12.43 -10.89 21.06
C GLY A 9 -10.97 -10.95 21.49
N LEU A 10 -10.24 -9.87 21.21
CA LEU A 10 -8.84 -9.64 21.62
C LEU A 10 -8.80 -9.19 23.09
N ALA A 11 -9.15 -10.09 24.03
CA ALA A 11 -9.16 -9.76 25.46
C ALA A 11 -7.73 -9.69 26.06
N PRO A 12 -7.31 -8.57 26.70
CA PRO A 12 -6.03 -8.42 27.41
C PRO A 12 -5.69 -9.54 28.37
N GLU A 13 -6.68 -9.99 29.15
CA GLU A 13 -6.55 -11.07 30.13
C GLU A 13 -6.33 -12.46 29.49
N ARG A 14 -6.42 -12.54 28.16
CA ARG A 14 -6.20 -13.73 27.33
C ARG A 14 -5.04 -13.53 26.34
N LEU A 15 -4.38 -12.37 26.34
CA LEU A 15 -3.21 -12.10 25.49
C LEU A 15 -1.93 -12.42 26.24
N ILE A 16 -1.11 -13.26 25.62
CA ILE A 16 0.25 -13.52 26.08
C ILE A 16 1.25 -12.96 25.08
N VAL A 17 2.33 -12.40 25.61
CA VAL A 17 3.44 -11.84 24.87
C VAL A 17 4.60 -12.83 24.96
N PHE A 18 5.05 -13.32 23.82
CA PHE A 18 6.26 -14.11 23.68
C PHE A 18 7.34 -13.24 23.05
N GLU A 19 8.38 -12.92 23.81
CA GLU A 19 9.58 -12.27 23.27
C GLU A 19 10.55 -13.39 22.90
N LEU A 20 10.89 -13.54 21.62
CA LEU A 20 11.68 -14.69 21.17
C LEU A 20 13.19 -14.43 21.33
N THR A 21 13.94 -15.51 21.61
CA THR A 21 15.42 -15.52 21.59
C THR A 21 15.95 -15.78 20.19
N ASN A 22 15.25 -16.64 19.44
CA ASN A 22 15.56 -17.04 18.06
C ASN A 22 14.40 -16.65 17.14
N GLY A 23 14.51 -16.97 15.85
CA GLY A 23 13.45 -16.71 14.87
C GLY A 23 12.17 -17.52 15.11
N LEU A 24 11.06 -17.03 14.55
CA LEU A 24 9.73 -17.61 14.75
C LEU A 24 9.64 -19.06 14.24
N ARG A 25 10.42 -19.45 13.24
CA ARG A 25 10.43 -20.83 12.70
C ARG A 25 10.88 -21.85 13.75
N ASP A 26 11.86 -21.50 14.58
CA ASP A 26 12.33 -22.36 15.68
C ASP A 26 11.29 -22.46 16.79
N PHE A 27 10.66 -21.34 17.11
CA PHE A 27 9.52 -21.31 18.03
C PHE A 27 8.36 -22.16 17.52
N ALA A 28 8.00 -22.08 16.24
CA ALA A 28 6.93 -22.86 15.63
C ALA A 28 7.22 -24.36 15.61
N ARG A 29 8.46 -24.76 15.30
CA ARG A 29 8.89 -26.17 15.43
C ARG A 29 8.81 -26.67 16.86
N ALA A 30 9.24 -25.86 17.83
CA ALA A 30 9.15 -26.23 19.24
C ALA A 30 7.68 -26.29 19.72
N ALA A 31 6.83 -25.39 19.24
CA ALA A 31 5.41 -25.34 19.57
C ALA A 31 4.65 -26.56 19.04
N ALA A 32 5.00 -27.05 17.84
CA ALA A 32 4.40 -28.26 17.27
C ALA A 32 4.62 -29.53 18.13
N LEU A 33 5.64 -29.52 19.01
CA LEU A 33 5.92 -30.62 19.94
C LEU A 33 5.10 -30.53 21.24
N VAL A 34 4.37 -29.44 21.46
CA VAL A 34 3.54 -29.21 22.66
C VAL A 34 2.11 -29.69 22.37
N PRO A 35 1.62 -30.77 23.03
CA PRO A 35 0.29 -31.30 22.76
C PRO A 35 -0.81 -30.27 23.02
N GLY A 36 -1.58 -29.96 21.97
CA GLY A 36 -2.69 -29.02 22.02
C GLY A 36 -2.32 -27.56 21.78
N LEU A 37 -1.05 -27.25 21.46
CA LEU A 37 -0.58 -25.97 20.94
C LEU A 37 -0.40 -26.08 19.43
N GLU A 38 -1.18 -25.32 18.67
CA GLU A 38 -1.12 -25.31 17.20
C GLU A 38 -0.83 -23.88 16.73
N ILE A 39 0.29 -23.69 16.05
CA ILE A 39 0.61 -22.42 15.38
C ILE A 39 0.20 -22.55 13.92
N ILE A 40 -0.97 -22.01 13.58
CA ILE A 40 -1.50 -22.00 12.22
C ILE A 40 -0.94 -20.76 11.51
N GLY A 41 -0.32 -20.93 10.33
CA GLY A 41 0.16 -19.78 9.53
C GLY A 41 1.57 -19.30 9.86
N ALA A 42 2.42 -20.13 10.47
CA ALA A 42 3.84 -19.82 10.68
C ALA A 42 4.61 -19.58 9.35
N GLU A 43 4.04 -19.95 8.20
CA GLU A 43 4.59 -19.73 6.87
C GLU A 43 4.49 -18.28 6.38
N ASP A 44 3.57 -17.46 6.93
CA ASP A 44 3.39 -16.04 6.56
C ASP A 44 4.29 -15.08 7.36
N LEU A 45 5.08 -15.63 8.29
CA LEU A 45 5.91 -14.86 9.22
C LEU A 45 7.37 -15.18 8.92
N ASP A 46 7.83 -14.69 7.77
CA ASP A 46 9.25 -14.67 7.45
C ASP A 46 9.99 -13.76 8.43
N GLU A 47 11.20 -14.16 8.84
CA GLU A 47 12.06 -13.37 9.72
C GLU A 47 12.37 -12.02 9.05
N ASP A 48 11.92 -10.92 9.64
CA ASP A 48 12.52 -9.62 9.38
C ASP A 48 13.84 -9.61 10.15
N GLU A 49 14.97 -9.87 9.47
CA GLU A 49 16.29 -9.91 10.11
C GLU A 49 16.69 -8.55 10.72
N GLU A 50 15.98 -7.46 10.39
CA GLU A 50 16.11 -6.16 11.05
C GLU A 50 15.38 -6.09 12.41
N ASP A 51 14.44 -7.00 12.68
CA ASP A 51 13.81 -7.14 13.99
C ASP A 51 14.68 -8.05 14.89
N ALA A 52 15.61 -7.42 15.60
CA ALA A 52 16.50 -8.10 16.53
C ALA A 52 15.78 -8.78 17.73
N SER A 53 14.46 -8.59 17.88
CA SER A 53 13.69 -9.05 19.04
C SER A 53 12.21 -9.32 18.70
N PRO A 54 11.89 -10.32 17.86
CA PRO A 54 10.52 -10.53 17.42
C PRO A 54 9.61 -10.86 18.60
N VAL A 55 8.48 -10.13 18.66
CA VAL A 55 7.46 -10.28 19.70
C VAL A 55 6.21 -10.90 19.09
N LEU A 56 5.85 -12.10 19.53
CA LEU A 56 4.64 -12.80 19.11
C LEU A 56 3.53 -12.62 20.15
N TYR A 57 2.36 -12.18 19.69
CA TYR A 57 1.15 -12.06 20.50
C TYR A 57 0.25 -13.24 20.18
N LEU A 58 -0.01 -14.08 21.17
CA LEU A 58 -0.94 -15.18 21.02
C LEU A 58 -2.14 -14.97 21.93
N MET A 59 -3.32 -15.10 21.35
CA MET A 59 -4.57 -15.22 22.09
C MET A 59 -4.65 -16.62 22.69
N ILE A 60 -4.69 -16.71 24.01
CA ILE A 60 -4.95 -17.94 24.74
C ILE A 60 -6.44 -17.96 25.13
N PRO A 61 -7.26 -18.86 24.59
CA PRO A 61 -8.71 -18.89 24.81
C PRO A 61 -9.10 -19.18 26.28
N ASP A 62 -8.22 -19.76 27.09
CA ASP A 62 -8.46 -20.10 28.50
C ASP A 62 -7.52 -19.33 29.45
N ALA A 63 -8.07 -18.48 30.31
CA ALA A 63 -7.31 -17.71 31.30
C ALA A 63 -6.58 -18.60 32.33
N ARG A 64 -7.09 -19.82 32.61
CA ARG A 64 -6.36 -20.80 33.45
C ARG A 64 -5.14 -21.33 32.73
N ALA A 65 -5.27 -21.56 31.43
CA ALA A 65 -4.17 -22.00 30.59
C ALA A 65 -3.06 -20.94 30.51
N LEU A 66 -3.43 -19.67 30.38
CA LEU A 66 -2.48 -18.54 30.42
C LEU A 66 -1.74 -18.47 31.76
N LYS A 67 -2.46 -18.53 32.88
CA LYS A 67 -1.84 -18.53 34.23
C LYS A 67 -0.88 -19.70 34.41
N GLU A 68 -1.25 -20.89 33.93
CA GLU A 68 -0.39 -22.07 34.01
C GLU A 68 0.86 -21.93 33.12
N MET A 69 0.75 -21.32 31.94
CA MET A 69 1.91 -21.04 31.07
C MET A 69 2.88 -20.05 31.72
N VAL A 70 2.38 -18.95 32.29
CA VAL A 70 3.21 -17.98 33.02
C VAL A 70 3.86 -18.64 34.24
N ARG A 71 3.14 -19.52 34.96
CA ARG A 71 3.69 -20.29 36.08
C ARG A 71 4.81 -21.23 35.63
N LEU A 72 4.61 -21.96 34.54
CA LEU A 72 5.62 -22.87 33.98
C LEU A 72 6.85 -22.12 33.46
N TRP A 73 6.67 -20.93 32.89
CA TRP A 73 7.78 -20.04 32.51
C TRP A 73 8.58 -19.57 33.72
N ALA A 74 7.91 -19.18 34.81
CA ALA A 74 8.61 -18.80 36.05
C ALA A 74 9.45 -19.96 36.61
N LEU A 75 8.92 -21.19 36.60
CA LEU A 75 9.67 -22.40 36.98
C LEU A 75 10.87 -22.63 36.05
N PHE A 76 10.72 -22.40 34.74
CA PHE A 76 11.82 -22.50 33.78
C PHE A 76 12.95 -21.50 34.09
N ARG A 77 12.60 -20.23 34.30
CA ARG A 77 13.53 -19.16 34.66
C ARG A 77 14.26 -19.41 35.99
N ALA A 78 13.60 -20.06 36.94
CA ALA A 78 14.17 -20.42 38.23
C ALA A 78 15.03 -21.71 38.19
N GLY A 79 14.99 -22.48 37.11
CA GLY A 79 15.68 -23.78 37.00
C GLY A 79 14.98 -24.93 37.73
N ASP A 80 13.70 -24.77 38.07
CA ASP A 80 12.95 -25.70 38.90
C ASP A 80 12.48 -26.97 38.15
N VAL A 81 12.06 -27.97 38.93
CA VAL A 81 11.54 -29.24 38.39
C VAL A 81 10.13 -29.04 37.82
N PHE A 82 9.99 -29.31 36.52
CA PHE A 82 8.69 -29.27 35.85
C PHE A 82 7.76 -30.41 36.33
N PRO A 83 6.44 -30.19 36.39
CA PRO A 83 5.47 -31.26 36.60
C PRO A 83 5.59 -32.36 35.52
N ARG A 84 5.28 -33.62 35.88
CA ARG A 84 5.27 -34.75 34.93
C ARG A 84 4.35 -34.43 33.73
N GLY A 85 4.85 -34.67 32.51
CA GLY A 85 4.12 -34.45 31.25
C GLY A 85 4.43 -33.13 30.52
N PHE A 86 5.22 -32.22 31.11
CA PHE A 86 5.52 -30.90 30.53
C PHE A 86 6.95 -30.79 29.94
N ALA A 87 7.61 -31.89 29.60
CA ALA A 87 8.95 -31.86 29.01
C ALA A 87 9.05 -31.05 27.69
N PRO A 88 8.08 -31.13 26.75
CA PRO A 88 8.11 -30.33 25.52
C PRO A 88 8.08 -28.81 25.75
N TRP A 89 7.49 -28.36 26.87
CA TRP A 89 7.44 -26.94 27.22
C TRP A 89 8.81 -26.34 27.52
N ARG A 90 9.78 -27.12 28.02
CA ARG A 90 11.15 -26.62 28.17
C ARG A 90 11.81 -26.26 26.85
N ASN A 91 11.56 -27.07 25.81
CA ASN A 91 12.08 -26.81 24.48
C ASN A 91 11.43 -25.58 23.85
N LEU A 92 10.13 -25.35 24.12
CA LEU A 92 9.45 -24.12 23.72
C LEU A 92 10.03 -22.90 24.44
N PHE A 93 10.16 -22.96 25.76
CA PHE A 93 10.65 -21.86 26.59
C PHE A 93 12.13 -21.52 26.35
N SER A 94 12.96 -22.47 25.92
CA SER A 94 14.34 -22.15 25.52
C SER A 94 14.43 -21.27 24.27
N GLN A 95 13.35 -21.17 23.50
CA GLN A 95 13.25 -20.24 22.36
C GLN A 95 12.81 -18.83 22.78
N LEU A 96 12.61 -18.56 24.08
CA LEU A 96 12.04 -17.31 24.59
C LEU A 96 13.04 -16.51 25.41
N ARG A 97 13.02 -15.20 25.19
CA ARG A 97 13.65 -14.17 26.01
C ARG A 97 12.76 -13.83 27.19
N ASP A 98 11.47 -13.65 26.91
CA ASP A 98 10.44 -13.38 27.91
C ASP A 98 9.08 -13.99 27.54
N LEU A 99 8.27 -14.24 28.55
CA LEU A 99 6.88 -14.67 28.42
C LEU A 99 6.06 -14.05 29.56
N ARG A 100 5.08 -13.24 29.19
CA ARG A 100 4.26 -12.49 30.15
C ARG A 100 2.87 -12.21 29.61
N ALA A 101 1.94 -11.92 30.50
CA ALA A 101 0.65 -11.38 30.10
C ALA A 101 0.85 -10.01 29.44
N TRP A 102 -0.01 -9.70 28.48
CA TRP A 102 -0.09 -8.38 27.88
C TRP A 102 -0.49 -7.35 28.94
N GLY A 103 0.13 -6.16 28.91
CA GLY A 103 -0.07 -5.16 29.95
C GLY A 103 0.37 -3.75 29.55
N PRO A 104 0.56 -2.84 30.53
CA PRO A 104 0.82 -1.42 30.28
C PRO A 104 1.96 -1.15 29.29
N ARG A 105 3.03 -1.93 29.35
CA ARG A 105 4.21 -1.78 28.48
C ARG A 105 3.94 -2.07 27.00
N ASP A 106 2.86 -2.78 26.68
CA ASP A 106 2.48 -3.18 25.32
C ASP A 106 1.42 -2.30 24.68
N ARG A 107 0.77 -1.42 25.46
CA ARG A 107 -0.25 -0.49 24.98
C ARG A 107 0.33 0.61 24.09
N VAL A 108 1.60 0.95 24.28
CA VAL A 108 2.35 1.92 23.49
C VAL A 108 3.52 1.21 22.84
N SER A 109 3.52 1.13 21.51
CA SER A 109 4.67 0.59 20.80
C SER A 109 5.88 1.55 20.90
N PRO A 110 7.13 1.07 20.80
CA PRO A 110 8.30 1.94 20.69
C PRO A 110 8.15 3.00 19.59
N GLU A 111 7.54 2.65 18.47
CA GLU A 111 7.32 3.53 17.32
C GLU A 111 6.28 4.62 17.65
N ASP A 112 5.12 4.24 18.20
CA ASP A 112 4.08 5.20 18.62
C ASP A 112 4.61 6.16 19.69
N ALA A 113 5.49 5.68 20.59
CA ALA A 113 6.07 6.51 21.66
C ALA A 113 6.90 7.68 21.11
N VAL A 114 7.60 7.51 19.99
CA VAL A 114 8.37 8.59 19.34
C VAL A 114 7.44 9.72 18.92
N PHE A 115 6.37 9.40 18.20
CA PHE A 115 5.41 10.40 17.73
C PHE A 115 4.56 11.00 18.86
N LEU A 116 4.23 10.21 19.88
CA LEU A 116 3.57 10.71 21.08
C LEU A 116 4.44 11.70 21.85
N ALA A 117 5.77 11.49 21.90
CA ALA A 117 6.69 12.43 22.53
C ALA A 117 6.82 13.76 21.78
N GLU A 118 6.56 13.76 20.47
CA GLU A 118 6.56 14.96 19.61
C GLU A 118 5.19 15.68 19.58
N ALA A 119 4.16 15.08 20.19
CA ALA A 119 2.81 15.65 20.18
C ALA A 119 2.76 16.99 20.93
N SER A 120 2.25 18.01 20.27
CA SER A 120 2.12 19.36 20.84
C SER A 120 0.83 19.50 21.64
N THR A 121 0.90 20.24 22.75
CA THR A 121 -0.28 20.64 23.51
C THR A 121 -0.99 21.81 22.85
N ASP A 122 -2.32 21.83 22.92
CA ASP A 122 -3.11 23.00 22.57
C ASP A 122 -2.97 24.13 23.61
N VAL A 123 -3.73 25.22 23.42
CA VAL A 123 -3.74 26.39 24.32
C VAL A 123 -4.26 26.07 25.73
N HIS A 124 -4.91 24.93 25.92
CA HIS A 124 -5.44 24.44 27.19
C HIS A 124 -4.54 23.38 27.84
N GLY A 125 -3.39 23.06 27.25
CA GLY A 125 -2.48 22.03 27.76
C GLY A 125 -2.95 20.60 27.47
N MET A 126 -3.86 20.42 26.51
CA MET A 126 -4.40 19.12 26.09
C MET A 126 -3.67 18.59 24.86
N VAL A 127 -3.55 17.27 24.77
CA VAL A 127 -2.97 16.55 23.64
C VAL A 127 -4.00 15.57 23.10
N ARG A 128 -4.13 15.51 21.77
CA ARG A 128 -4.98 14.54 21.08
C ARG A 128 -4.27 13.21 20.89
N ILE A 129 -4.95 12.14 21.30
CA ILE A 129 -4.49 10.76 21.14
C ILE A 129 -5.62 9.89 20.62
N GLU A 130 -5.25 8.75 20.03
CA GLU A 130 -6.18 7.70 19.65
C GLU A 130 -6.07 6.52 20.59
N LEU A 131 -7.21 6.04 21.05
CA LEU A 131 -7.34 4.88 21.93
C LEU A 131 -8.03 3.78 21.14
N GLU A 132 -7.25 2.81 20.65
CA GLU A 132 -7.83 1.58 20.13
C GLU A 132 -8.27 0.72 21.31
N LEU A 133 -9.52 0.31 21.30
CA LEU A 133 -10.14 -0.43 22.38
C LEU A 133 -10.02 -1.94 22.16
N VAL A 134 -10.15 -2.67 23.25
CA VAL A 134 -10.30 -4.12 23.24
C VAL A 134 -11.56 -4.50 22.49
N TYR A 135 -11.40 -5.11 21.32
CA TYR A 135 -12.57 -5.48 20.53
C TYR A 135 -13.32 -6.66 21.16
N ARG A 136 -14.59 -6.44 21.48
CA ARG A 136 -15.58 -7.44 21.92
C ARG A 136 -16.79 -7.40 20.99
N ASP A 137 -17.53 -8.52 20.89
CA ASP A 137 -18.74 -8.58 20.07
C ASP A 137 -19.81 -7.60 20.56
N ASP A 138 -19.94 -7.43 21.89
CA ASP A 138 -20.61 -6.28 22.49
C ASP A 138 -19.55 -5.29 23.02
N GLY A 139 -19.37 -4.18 22.30
CA GLY A 139 -18.38 -3.16 22.63
C GLY A 139 -18.85 -2.07 23.59
N THR A 140 -20.13 -2.08 24.01
CA THR A 140 -20.69 -0.97 24.80
C THR A 140 -20.03 -0.84 26.17
N THR A 141 -19.84 -1.96 26.87
CA THR A 141 -19.17 -1.99 28.17
C THR A 141 -17.72 -1.51 28.08
N VAL A 142 -16.95 -2.02 27.12
CA VAL A 142 -15.54 -1.63 26.92
C VAL A 142 -15.42 -0.14 26.59
N GLU A 143 -16.32 0.37 25.75
CA GLU A 143 -16.33 1.80 25.44
C GLU A 143 -16.66 2.67 26.65
N ALA A 144 -17.66 2.27 27.45
CA ALA A 144 -18.03 2.98 28.67
C ALA A 144 -16.87 3.02 29.68
N GLU A 145 -16.17 1.90 29.86
CA GLU A 145 -14.97 1.80 30.70
C GLU A 145 -13.84 2.70 30.19
N ALA A 146 -13.56 2.69 28.88
CA ALA A 146 -12.54 3.55 28.28
C ALA A 146 -12.89 5.04 28.41
N ARG A 147 -14.15 5.41 28.20
CA ARG A 147 -14.65 6.79 28.40
C ARG A 147 -14.51 7.24 29.85
N ALA A 148 -14.81 6.36 30.81
CA ALA A 148 -14.62 6.63 32.23
C ALA A 148 -13.14 6.83 32.57
N ALA A 149 -12.24 5.98 32.04
CA ALA A 149 -10.81 6.11 32.23
C ALA A 149 -10.26 7.44 31.68
N VAL A 150 -10.73 7.87 30.51
CA VAL A 150 -10.39 9.19 29.94
C VAL A 150 -10.85 10.33 30.84
N ALA A 151 -12.07 10.26 31.39
CA ALA A 151 -12.58 11.28 32.30
C ALA A 151 -11.80 11.32 33.63
N GLU A 152 -11.40 10.17 34.17
CA GLU A 152 -10.65 10.06 35.43
C GLU A 152 -9.29 10.75 35.37
N VAL A 153 -8.62 10.70 34.21
CA VAL A 153 -7.35 11.42 33.99
C VAL A 153 -7.52 12.88 33.61
N GLY A 154 -8.76 13.40 33.63
CA GLY A 154 -9.10 14.78 33.27
C GLY A 154 -9.16 15.04 31.76
N GLY A 155 -9.29 14.01 30.94
CA GLY A 155 -9.46 14.10 29.50
C GLY A 155 -10.92 14.13 29.06
N HIS A 156 -11.13 14.26 27.75
CA HIS A 156 -12.44 14.23 27.11
C HIS A 156 -12.40 13.43 25.78
N VAL A 157 -13.47 12.69 25.49
CA VAL A 157 -13.59 11.91 24.25
C VAL A 157 -14.31 12.74 23.20
N ILE A 158 -13.63 13.00 22.08
CA ILE A 158 -14.11 13.78 20.94
C ILE A 158 -15.06 12.95 20.06
N SER A 159 -14.61 11.76 19.67
CA SER A 159 -15.36 10.88 18.76
C SER A 159 -15.08 9.41 19.08
N GLY A 160 -16.01 8.53 18.73
CA GLY A 160 -15.84 7.08 18.81
C GLY A 160 -16.21 6.41 17.50
N ALA A 161 -15.59 5.27 17.21
CA ALA A 161 -15.80 4.52 16.00
C ALA A 161 -15.85 3.02 16.28
N ARG A 162 -16.69 2.31 15.54
CA ARG A 162 -16.76 0.86 15.56
C ARG A 162 -17.05 0.30 14.17
N VAL A 163 -16.22 -0.65 13.74
CA VAL A 163 -16.35 -1.35 12.46
C VAL A 163 -16.19 -2.84 12.71
N ASP A 164 -17.31 -3.56 12.72
CA ASP A 164 -17.34 -4.94 13.20
C ASP A 164 -16.53 -5.91 12.33
N GLY A 165 -16.66 -5.81 11.00
CA GLY A 165 -15.93 -6.70 10.08
C GLY A 165 -14.42 -6.43 10.01
N ALA A 166 -13.96 -5.28 10.50
CA ALA A 166 -12.55 -4.97 10.71
C ALA A 166 -12.07 -5.24 12.16
N ARG A 167 -12.96 -5.73 13.03
CA ARG A 167 -12.76 -5.84 14.49
C ARG A 167 -12.07 -4.60 15.07
N TYR A 168 -12.55 -3.43 14.66
CA TYR A 168 -11.96 -2.15 15.02
C TYR A 168 -12.96 -1.38 15.89
N GLN A 169 -12.50 -0.96 17.07
CA GLN A 169 -13.23 -0.03 17.93
C GLN A 169 -12.21 0.94 18.53
N ALA A 170 -12.47 2.24 18.44
CA ALA A 170 -11.51 3.23 18.89
C ALA A 170 -12.18 4.55 19.28
N LEU A 171 -11.46 5.33 20.10
CA LEU A 171 -11.83 6.67 20.52
C LEU A 171 -10.75 7.67 20.10
N LEU A 172 -11.17 8.83 19.63
CA LEU A 172 -10.32 10.03 19.57
C LEU A 172 -10.56 10.82 20.86
N ALA A 173 -9.49 11.10 21.61
CA ALA A 173 -9.59 11.76 22.91
C ALA A 173 -8.54 12.87 23.07
N GLU A 174 -8.87 13.86 23.88
CA GLU A 174 -7.95 14.86 24.41
C GLU A 174 -7.60 14.49 25.85
N VAL A 175 -6.31 14.54 26.18
CA VAL A 175 -5.79 14.26 27.53
C VAL A 175 -4.82 15.34 27.99
N PRO A 176 -4.71 15.61 29.30
CA PRO A 176 -3.73 16.57 29.80
C PRO A 176 -2.29 16.13 29.50
N ALA A 177 -1.38 17.08 29.32
CA ALA A 177 0.05 16.82 29.11
C ALA A 177 0.67 15.89 30.19
N ALA A 178 0.22 16.00 31.43
CA ALA A 178 0.66 15.13 32.53
C ALA A 178 0.31 13.65 32.28
N GLU A 179 -0.85 13.37 31.67
CA GLU A 179 -1.21 12.00 31.30
C GLU A 179 -0.35 11.48 30.15
N LEU A 180 -0.05 12.32 29.15
CA LEU A 180 0.90 11.96 28.09
C LEU A 180 2.27 11.57 28.66
N THR A 181 2.79 12.34 29.63
CA THR A 181 4.03 11.98 30.33
C THR A 181 3.93 10.61 31.01
N ARG A 182 2.83 10.33 31.71
CA ARG A 182 2.60 9.00 32.34
C ARG A 182 2.57 7.86 31.32
N ILE A 183 1.96 8.09 30.16
CA ILE A 183 1.91 7.14 29.05
C ILE A 183 3.32 6.85 28.53
N LEU A 184 4.14 7.89 28.31
CA LEU A 184 5.52 7.77 27.81
C LEU A 184 6.47 7.10 28.81
N GLU A 185 6.26 7.34 30.11
CA GLU A 185 6.99 6.66 31.20
C GLU A 185 6.61 5.18 31.33
N ARG A 186 5.55 4.72 30.63
CA ARG A 186 5.02 3.35 30.66
C ARG A 186 4.73 2.88 32.10
N GLY A 187 4.13 3.77 32.89
CA GLY A 187 3.77 3.54 34.28
C GLY A 187 2.69 2.47 34.49
N ALA A 188 2.24 2.31 35.73
CA ALA A 188 1.21 1.34 36.12
C ALA A 188 -0.14 2.00 36.50
N ALA A 189 -0.34 3.26 36.15
CA ALA A 189 -1.55 4.04 36.45
C ALA A 189 -1.95 4.93 35.26
N GLY A 190 -3.20 5.39 35.22
CA GLY A 190 -3.75 6.18 34.11
C GLY A 190 -4.23 5.29 32.95
N LEU A 191 -4.30 5.86 31.74
CA LEU A 191 -4.81 5.18 30.56
C LEU A 191 -3.99 3.96 30.17
N VAL A 192 -2.68 3.99 30.42
CA VAL A 192 -1.80 2.84 30.20
C VAL A 192 -2.14 1.65 31.13
N ALA A 193 -2.89 1.86 32.21
CA ALA A 193 -3.37 0.79 33.09
C ALA A 193 -4.78 0.30 32.76
N ALA A 194 -5.53 1.03 31.92
CA ALA A 194 -6.93 0.72 31.63
C ALA A 194 -7.07 -0.57 30.80
N GLU A 195 -7.78 -1.57 31.34
CA GLU A 195 -8.01 -2.86 30.67
C GLU A 195 -8.82 -2.73 29.38
N ALA A 196 -9.73 -1.74 29.30
CA ALA A 196 -10.51 -1.49 28.10
C ALA A 196 -9.69 -0.99 26.88
N ILE A 197 -8.49 -0.45 27.11
CA ILE A 197 -7.64 0.14 26.07
C ILE A 197 -6.63 -0.90 25.60
N MET A 198 -6.63 -1.19 24.30
CA MET A 198 -5.71 -2.11 23.61
C MET A 198 -4.46 -1.37 23.11
N HIS A 199 -4.60 -0.22 22.45
CA HIS A 199 -3.45 0.56 21.98
C HIS A 199 -3.67 2.05 22.20
N ILE A 200 -2.62 2.75 22.62
CA ILE A 200 -2.56 4.20 22.70
C ILE A 200 -1.64 4.67 21.59
N ARG A 201 -2.17 5.49 20.68
CA ARG A 201 -1.51 5.92 19.45
C ARG A 201 -1.55 7.44 19.33
N PRO A 202 -0.58 8.05 18.61
CA PRO A 202 -0.68 9.46 18.25
C PRO A 202 -1.92 9.71 17.37
N GLN A 203 -2.45 10.93 17.43
CA GLN A 203 -3.52 11.35 16.51
C GLN A 203 -3.05 11.21 15.06
N SER A 204 -3.89 10.65 14.20
CA SER A 204 -3.67 10.62 12.76
C SER A 204 -3.50 12.03 12.20
N ALA A 205 -2.44 12.20 11.41
CA ALA A 205 -2.17 13.44 10.71
C ALA A 205 -1.80 13.15 9.25
N MET A 206 -2.42 13.90 8.34
CA MET A 206 -2.12 13.82 6.92
C MET A 206 -0.64 14.11 6.68
N HIS A 207 0.00 13.24 5.89
CA HIS A 207 1.32 13.49 5.35
C HIS A 207 1.25 14.58 4.26
N LEU A 208 2.13 15.58 4.35
CA LEU A 208 2.15 16.72 3.42
C LEU A 208 2.67 16.31 2.04
N THR A 209 1.93 16.63 0.99
CA THR A 209 2.40 16.52 -0.40
C THR A 209 3.08 17.82 -0.82
N LEU A 210 4.19 17.70 -1.55
CA LEU A 210 4.92 18.86 -2.06
C LEU A 210 4.23 19.39 -3.31
N ILE A 211 3.64 20.59 -3.21
CA ILE A 211 3.00 21.26 -4.34
C ILE A 211 3.54 22.67 -4.44
N GLU A 212 4.34 22.92 -5.48
CA GLU A 212 4.88 24.25 -5.77
C GLU A 212 4.04 24.94 -6.85
N GLN A 213 3.61 26.16 -6.59
CA GLN A 213 2.79 26.89 -7.56
C GLN A 213 3.59 27.30 -8.80
N GLY A 214 2.90 27.27 -9.93
CA GLY A 214 3.41 27.71 -11.23
C GLY A 214 2.60 28.86 -11.81
N ALA A 215 2.95 29.21 -13.05
CA ALA A 215 2.22 30.17 -13.86
C ALA A 215 0.88 29.58 -14.34
N ALA A 216 -0.05 30.43 -14.76
CA ALA A 216 -1.26 29.96 -15.42
C ALA A 216 -0.95 29.39 -16.82
N VAL A 217 -1.76 28.42 -17.24
CA VAL A 217 -1.66 27.75 -18.55
C VAL A 217 -2.96 28.01 -19.32
N PRO A 218 -2.97 28.03 -20.68
CA PRO A 218 -4.22 28.18 -21.45
C PRO A 218 -5.26 27.11 -21.11
N ASP A 219 -6.54 27.45 -21.22
CA ASP A 219 -7.64 26.53 -20.94
C ASP A 219 -7.61 25.27 -21.82
N GLY A 220 -8.07 24.15 -21.25
CA GLY A 220 -8.26 22.91 -22.00
C GLY A 220 -9.50 23.02 -22.88
N THR A 221 -9.45 22.43 -24.07
CA THR A 221 -10.55 22.47 -25.05
C THR A 221 -11.46 21.23 -25.02
N ALA A 222 -11.17 20.26 -24.16
CA ALA A 222 -11.93 19.01 -24.07
C ALA A 222 -13.35 19.24 -23.52
N ALA A 223 -14.33 18.52 -24.06
CA ALA A 223 -15.71 18.54 -23.56
C ALA A 223 -15.77 18.09 -22.09
N ALA A 224 -16.81 18.53 -21.37
CA ALA A 224 -17.07 18.07 -20.02
C ALA A 224 -17.68 16.65 -20.05
N PRO A 225 -17.23 15.73 -19.18
CA PRO A 225 -17.78 14.39 -19.11
C PRO A 225 -19.22 14.40 -18.59
N THR A 226 -20.01 13.47 -19.09
CA THR A 226 -21.44 13.33 -18.75
C THR A 226 -21.79 11.99 -18.13
N GLY A 227 -20.93 10.97 -18.27
CA GLY A 227 -21.20 9.64 -17.72
C GLY A 227 -21.09 9.58 -16.20
N ASP A 228 -21.80 8.61 -15.61
CA ASP A 228 -21.80 8.39 -14.16
C ASP A 228 -20.41 7.97 -13.64
N PRO A 229 -20.00 8.42 -12.45
CA PRO A 229 -18.71 8.05 -11.90
C PRO A 229 -18.53 6.55 -11.63
N VAL A 230 -17.40 6.02 -12.08
CA VAL A 230 -16.90 4.68 -11.72
C VAL A 230 -15.68 4.73 -10.80
N VAL A 231 -15.14 5.93 -10.60
CA VAL A 231 -14.00 6.22 -9.73
C VAL A 231 -14.37 7.35 -8.77
N ALA A 232 -13.89 7.24 -7.54
CA ALA A 232 -13.98 8.28 -6.52
C ALA A 232 -12.62 8.79 -6.05
N VAL A 233 -12.60 10.02 -5.55
CA VAL A 233 -11.48 10.63 -4.83
C VAL A 233 -11.95 11.00 -3.43
N PHE A 234 -11.28 10.44 -2.41
CA PHE A 234 -11.51 10.80 -1.00
C PHE A 234 -10.36 11.67 -0.55
N ASP A 235 -10.59 12.98 -0.46
CA ASP A 235 -9.53 13.95 -0.17
C ASP A 235 -10.06 15.23 0.50
N ALA A 236 -9.22 16.25 0.66
CA ALA A 236 -9.61 17.57 1.12
C ALA A 236 -10.58 18.26 0.16
N VAL A 237 -11.44 19.12 0.72
CA VAL A 237 -12.38 19.93 -0.08
C VAL A 237 -11.63 20.60 -1.26
N PRO A 238 -12.03 20.37 -2.52
CA PRO A 238 -11.33 20.90 -3.67
C PRO A 238 -11.83 22.30 -4.02
N GLN A 239 -11.06 23.04 -4.83
CA GLN A 239 -11.58 24.20 -5.55
C GLN A 239 -12.34 23.73 -6.80
N ALA A 240 -13.55 23.19 -6.61
CA ALA A 240 -14.36 22.59 -7.68
C ALA A 240 -14.63 23.54 -8.87
N GLY A 241 -14.67 24.86 -8.63
CA GLY A 241 -14.82 25.88 -9.65
C GLY A 241 -13.56 26.19 -10.48
N HIS A 242 -12.42 25.54 -10.20
CA HIS A 242 -11.21 25.70 -11.01
C HIS A 242 -11.48 25.28 -12.47
N PRO A 243 -11.02 26.01 -13.51
CA PRO A 243 -11.31 25.69 -14.92
C PRO A 243 -10.94 24.26 -15.35
N ARG A 244 -9.91 23.67 -14.72
CA ARG A 244 -9.54 22.27 -14.95
C ARG A 244 -10.45 21.23 -14.28
N LEU A 245 -11.29 21.63 -13.33
CA LEU A 245 -12.15 20.73 -12.54
C LEU A 245 -13.65 20.98 -12.80
N ALA A 246 -14.02 22.21 -13.17
CA ALA A 246 -15.39 22.64 -13.33
C ALA A 246 -16.16 21.74 -14.31
N GLY A 247 -17.30 21.22 -13.86
CA GLY A 247 -18.16 20.32 -14.65
C GLY A 247 -17.64 18.88 -14.81
N ARG A 248 -16.46 18.54 -14.24
CA ARG A 248 -15.85 17.20 -14.33
C ARG A 248 -15.97 16.38 -13.04
N LEU A 249 -16.28 17.03 -11.92
CA LEU A 249 -16.46 16.40 -10.61
C LEU A 249 -17.95 16.30 -10.23
N SER A 250 -18.32 15.21 -9.57
CA SER A 250 -19.53 15.11 -8.76
C SER A 250 -19.13 15.22 -7.29
N VAL A 251 -19.16 16.43 -6.73
CA VAL A 251 -18.70 16.70 -5.36
C VAL A 251 -19.79 16.38 -4.35
N ASP A 252 -19.43 15.65 -3.30
CA ASP A 252 -20.28 15.28 -2.18
C ASP A 252 -19.59 15.62 -0.85
N ASP A 253 -20.35 16.12 0.11
CA ASP A 253 -19.86 16.62 1.40
C ASP A 253 -20.69 16.09 2.57
N PRO A 254 -20.74 14.76 2.78
CA PRO A 254 -21.57 14.16 3.83
C PRO A 254 -21.15 14.54 5.25
N PHE A 255 -19.95 15.12 5.41
CA PHE A 255 -19.42 15.57 6.69
C PHE A 255 -19.44 17.09 6.87
N ASN A 256 -20.05 17.83 5.93
CA ASN A 256 -20.21 19.29 5.98
C ASN A 256 -18.88 20.05 6.20
N LEU A 257 -17.86 19.68 5.42
CA LEU A 257 -16.49 20.19 5.51
C LEU A 257 -16.26 21.42 4.62
N GLU A 258 -17.04 21.59 3.56
CA GLU A 258 -16.88 22.71 2.63
C GLU A 258 -17.00 24.09 3.32
N PRO A 259 -17.95 24.33 4.24
CA PRO A 259 -18.02 25.58 4.99
C PRO A 259 -16.81 25.82 5.90
N LEU A 260 -16.13 24.75 6.33
CA LEU A 260 -14.94 24.82 7.19
C LEU A 260 -13.66 25.05 6.37
N ALA A 261 -13.68 24.74 5.07
CA ALA A 261 -12.56 24.84 4.15
C ALA A 261 -12.31 26.30 3.69
N VAL A 262 -11.96 27.16 4.64
CA VAL A 262 -11.62 28.58 4.46
C VAL A 262 -10.18 28.77 3.97
N GLY A 263 -9.29 27.85 4.34
CA GLY A 263 -7.89 27.87 3.93
C GLY A 263 -7.68 27.50 2.46
N ARG A 264 -6.41 27.34 2.08
CA ARG A 264 -6.05 27.00 0.69
C ARG A 264 -6.35 25.52 0.43
N ARG A 265 -7.28 25.27 -0.49
CA ARG A 265 -7.75 23.94 -0.96
C ARG A 265 -6.75 23.32 -1.94
N VAL A 266 -5.54 23.00 -1.49
CA VAL A 266 -4.40 22.64 -2.36
C VAL A 266 -4.42 21.17 -2.74
N HIS A 267 -4.41 20.24 -1.79
CA HIS A 267 -4.22 18.82 -2.04
C HIS A 267 -5.40 18.22 -2.82
N GLY A 268 -6.63 18.50 -2.37
CA GLY A 268 -7.84 18.00 -3.03
C GLY A 268 -7.94 18.46 -4.49
N THR A 269 -7.59 19.72 -4.77
CA THR A 269 -7.56 20.28 -6.13
C THR A 269 -6.51 19.59 -7.00
N ALA A 270 -5.31 19.36 -6.47
CA ALA A 270 -4.23 18.69 -7.16
C ALA A 270 -4.55 17.23 -7.47
N MET A 271 -5.07 16.47 -6.49
CA MET A 271 -5.43 15.06 -6.67
C MET A 271 -6.59 14.90 -7.67
N ALA A 272 -7.63 15.74 -7.58
CA ALA A 272 -8.70 15.76 -8.58
C ALA A 272 -8.15 16.00 -10.00
N SER A 273 -7.21 16.95 -10.14
CA SER A 273 -6.59 17.25 -11.43
C SER A 273 -5.80 16.05 -11.97
N ALA A 274 -5.00 15.39 -11.14
CA ALA A 274 -4.19 14.25 -11.55
C ALA A 274 -5.05 13.04 -11.95
N VAL A 275 -6.16 12.77 -11.25
CA VAL A 275 -7.11 11.71 -11.66
C VAL A 275 -7.76 12.05 -13.00
N LEU A 276 -8.22 13.29 -13.16
CA LEU A 276 -8.91 13.71 -14.38
C LEU A 276 -7.98 13.74 -15.59
N HIS A 277 -6.78 14.30 -15.45
CA HIS A 277 -5.94 14.70 -16.59
C HIS A 277 -4.60 13.98 -16.67
N GLY A 278 -4.13 13.36 -15.59
CA GLY A 278 -2.72 12.97 -15.45
C GLY A 278 -1.83 14.20 -15.28
N ASP A 279 -0.62 14.16 -15.87
CA ASP A 279 0.29 15.30 -15.90
C ASP A 279 -0.15 16.32 -16.95
N LEU A 280 -0.60 17.50 -16.52
CA LEU A 280 -1.04 18.58 -17.41
C LEU A 280 0.07 19.10 -18.35
N ALA A 281 1.34 18.74 -18.12
CA ALA A 281 2.43 19.08 -19.05
C ALA A 281 2.29 18.39 -20.40
N VAL A 282 1.54 17.28 -20.48
CA VAL A 282 1.26 16.55 -21.71
C VAL A 282 -0.24 16.23 -21.83
N PRO A 283 -0.81 16.23 -23.05
CA PRO A 283 -2.18 15.76 -23.22
C PRO A 283 -2.32 14.31 -22.78
N SER A 284 -3.43 13.98 -22.12
CA SER A 284 -3.79 12.59 -21.87
C SER A 284 -4.11 11.90 -23.21
N PRO A 285 -3.71 10.61 -23.40
CA PRO A 285 -4.01 9.90 -24.65
C PRO A 285 -5.51 9.66 -24.85
N ILE A 286 -6.28 9.60 -23.77
CA ILE A 286 -7.73 9.37 -23.77
C ILE A 286 -8.35 10.32 -22.73
N ASP A 287 -9.28 11.16 -23.15
CA ASP A 287 -10.08 11.98 -22.23
C ASP A 287 -11.16 11.12 -21.56
N LEU A 288 -11.48 11.42 -20.30
CA LEU A 288 -12.55 10.71 -19.58
C LEU A 288 -13.93 11.14 -20.09
N GLU A 289 -14.80 10.16 -20.31
CA GLU A 289 -16.21 10.39 -20.65
C GLU A 289 -17.11 10.48 -19.41
N ARG A 290 -16.65 9.93 -18.28
CA ARG A 290 -17.33 9.91 -16.99
C ARG A 290 -16.79 10.97 -16.04
N ARG A 291 -17.69 11.51 -15.21
CA ARG A 291 -17.29 12.38 -14.09
C ARG A 291 -16.54 11.57 -13.04
N VAL A 292 -15.74 12.26 -12.23
CA VAL A 292 -15.12 11.67 -11.03
C VAL A 292 -15.96 12.05 -9.81
N TYR A 293 -16.35 11.06 -9.00
CA TYR A 293 -17.01 11.34 -7.74
C TYR A 293 -15.98 11.85 -6.73
N PHE A 294 -16.25 12.95 -6.04
CA PHE A 294 -15.31 13.54 -5.10
C PHE A 294 -15.99 13.66 -3.75
N LEU A 295 -15.51 12.95 -2.74
CA LEU A 295 -16.09 12.96 -1.41
C LEU A 295 -15.10 13.64 -0.45
N ASN A 296 -15.55 14.70 0.20
CA ASN A 296 -14.72 15.47 1.11
C ASN A 296 -14.47 14.70 2.42
N VAL A 297 -13.22 14.42 2.77
CA VAL A 297 -12.83 13.77 4.05
C VAL A 297 -11.85 14.61 4.87
N MET A 298 -11.34 15.71 4.31
CA MET A 298 -10.48 16.69 4.97
C MET A 298 -10.90 18.11 4.59
N TYR A 299 -10.41 19.11 5.32
CA TYR A 299 -10.63 20.52 5.00
C TYR A 299 -9.39 21.36 5.27
N ALA A 300 -9.29 22.51 4.60
CA ALA A 300 -8.27 23.52 4.83
C ALA A 300 -8.75 24.51 5.92
N PRO A 301 -8.18 24.50 7.14
CA PRO A 301 -8.62 25.38 8.22
C PRO A 301 -8.30 26.86 7.92
N PRO A 302 -8.94 27.83 8.61
CA PRO A 302 -8.81 29.27 8.34
C PRO A 302 -7.43 29.88 8.69
N THR A 303 -6.46 29.09 9.14
CA THR A 303 -5.11 29.57 9.43
C THR A 303 -4.32 29.72 8.13
N ALA A 304 -3.62 30.85 7.96
CA ALA A 304 -2.92 31.18 6.70
C ALA A 304 -1.91 30.09 6.25
N ASP A 305 -1.29 29.41 7.21
CA ASP A 305 -0.36 28.28 7.02
C ASP A 305 -0.95 26.93 7.48
N GLY A 306 -2.27 26.87 7.64
CA GLY A 306 -2.97 25.66 8.06
C GLY A 306 -2.91 24.57 7.01
N ALA A 307 -2.22 23.47 7.30
CA ALA A 307 -2.29 22.27 6.48
C ALA A 307 -3.72 21.71 6.46
N GLU A 308 -4.13 21.17 5.30
CA GLU A 308 -5.35 20.39 5.20
C GLU A 308 -5.32 19.23 6.21
N ARG A 309 -6.45 19.00 6.88
CA ARG A 309 -6.54 18.03 7.97
C ARG A 309 -7.88 17.31 7.98
N PHE A 310 -7.89 16.13 8.60
CA PHE A 310 -9.12 15.44 8.95
C PHE A 310 -9.99 16.30 9.89
N PRO A 311 -11.33 16.15 9.85
CA PRO A 311 -12.19 16.63 10.92
C PRO A 311 -11.89 15.91 12.23
N ASP A 312 -12.60 16.30 13.29
CA ASP A 312 -12.49 15.72 14.63
C ASP A 312 -13.10 14.30 14.69
N ARG A 313 -12.59 13.40 13.85
CA ARG A 313 -12.99 11.99 13.67
C ARG A 313 -11.79 11.14 13.28
N LEU A 314 -11.88 9.85 13.56
CA LEU A 314 -10.86 8.86 13.17
C LEU A 314 -10.90 8.62 11.65
N PRO A 315 -9.76 8.54 10.93
CA PRO A 315 -9.76 8.28 9.49
C PRO A 315 -10.46 6.96 9.09
N ALA A 316 -10.30 5.92 9.91
CA ALA A 316 -10.98 4.64 9.71
C ALA A 316 -12.51 4.78 9.75
N ASP A 317 -13.04 5.60 10.66
CA ASP A 317 -14.47 5.92 10.78
C ASP A 317 -14.98 6.75 9.60
N LEU A 318 -14.21 7.78 9.22
CA LEU A 318 -14.52 8.62 8.06
C LEU A 318 -14.66 7.78 6.79
N PHE A 319 -13.71 6.86 6.55
CA PHE A 319 -13.75 5.99 5.38
C PHE A 319 -14.91 5.00 5.44
N GLN A 320 -15.18 4.37 6.58
CA GLN A 320 -16.36 3.50 6.75
C GLN A 320 -17.66 4.26 6.42
N ALA A 321 -17.86 5.42 7.04
CA ALA A 321 -19.05 6.23 6.84
C ALA A 321 -19.19 6.70 5.38
N ALA A 322 -18.08 7.12 4.76
CA ALA A 322 -18.05 7.54 3.36
C ALA A 322 -18.44 6.39 2.41
N ILE A 323 -17.93 5.17 2.62
CA ILE A 323 -18.31 4.02 1.80
C ILE A 323 -19.78 3.66 2.00
N LEU A 324 -20.26 3.62 3.24
CA LEU A 324 -21.66 3.28 3.50
C LEU A 324 -22.62 4.30 2.88
N HIS A 325 -22.31 5.60 2.96
CA HIS A 325 -23.05 6.65 2.26
C HIS A 325 -23.03 6.48 0.73
N MET A 326 -21.86 6.16 0.18
CA MET A 326 -21.67 6.00 -1.26
C MET A 326 -22.35 4.75 -1.83
N LYS A 327 -22.43 3.66 -1.06
CA LYS A 327 -22.75 2.30 -1.55
C LYS A 327 -24.01 1.68 -0.96
N SER A 328 -24.41 2.09 0.23
CA SER A 328 -25.41 1.39 1.04
C SER A 328 -26.56 2.32 1.41
N GLY A 329 -27.64 1.73 1.92
CA GLY A 329 -28.85 2.47 2.28
C GLY A 329 -29.86 2.58 1.15
N PRO A 330 -31.00 3.25 1.38
CA PRO A 330 -32.10 3.33 0.41
C PRO A 330 -31.77 4.20 -0.81
N ASP A 331 -30.85 5.15 -0.69
CA ASP A 331 -30.45 6.08 -1.74
C ASP A 331 -28.92 6.26 -1.72
N PRO A 332 -28.15 5.28 -2.24
CA PRO A 332 -26.70 5.35 -2.23
C PRO A 332 -26.19 6.46 -3.16
N ALA A 333 -25.25 7.28 -2.70
CA ALA A 333 -24.83 8.47 -3.43
C ALA A 333 -24.06 8.19 -4.74
N ALA A 334 -23.30 7.10 -4.81
CA ALA A 334 -22.57 6.70 -6.02
C ALA A 334 -22.32 5.18 -6.09
N PRO A 335 -23.38 4.36 -6.29
CA PRO A 335 -23.30 2.90 -6.26
C PRO A 335 -22.41 2.31 -7.37
N GLN A 336 -22.18 3.04 -8.47
CA GLN A 336 -21.38 2.60 -9.61
C GLN A 336 -19.86 2.71 -9.40
N VAL A 337 -19.39 3.43 -8.38
CA VAL A 337 -17.96 3.60 -8.10
C VAL A 337 -17.33 2.28 -7.69
N ILE A 338 -16.25 1.85 -8.35
CA ILE A 338 -15.53 0.61 -8.00
C ILE A 338 -14.04 0.83 -7.70
N VAL A 339 -13.51 2.02 -8.00
CA VAL A 339 -12.14 2.42 -7.68
C VAL A 339 -12.17 3.67 -6.79
N ILE A 340 -11.32 3.70 -5.77
CA ILE A 340 -11.23 4.83 -4.83
C ILE A 340 -9.78 5.26 -4.73
N ASN A 341 -9.49 6.49 -5.15
CA ASN A 341 -8.25 7.15 -4.84
C ASN A 341 -8.27 7.62 -3.38
N ALA A 342 -7.36 7.08 -2.59
CA ALA A 342 -7.09 7.51 -1.23
C ALA A 342 -5.60 7.86 -1.12
N SER A 343 -5.24 8.99 -1.70
CA SER A 343 -3.86 9.54 -1.74
C SER A 343 -3.45 10.18 -0.41
N LEU A 344 -3.82 9.53 0.69
CA LEU A 344 -3.66 9.99 2.07
C LEU A 344 -2.82 8.97 2.83
N GLY A 345 -1.81 9.46 3.55
CA GLY A 345 -1.00 8.65 4.45
C GLY A 345 -0.87 9.33 5.80
N ASP A 346 -0.84 8.54 6.87
CA ASP A 346 -0.66 9.01 8.23
C ASP A 346 0.83 9.13 8.57
N ARG A 347 1.33 10.36 8.65
CA ARG A 347 2.74 10.62 8.96
C ARG A 347 3.15 10.15 10.36
N ASN A 348 2.19 9.96 11.27
CA ASN A 348 2.44 9.54 12.64
C ASN A 348 2.34 8.02 12.81
N LYS A 349 2.00 7.27 11.75
CA LYS A 349 1.86 5.80 11.79
C LYS A 349 2.61 5.12 10.64
N PRO A 350 3.96 5.15 10.65
CA PRO A 350 4.75 4.28 9.79
C PRO A 350 4.49 2.81 10.10
N PHE A 351 4.52 1.97 9.07
CA PHE A 351 4.29 0.53 9.19
C PHE A 351 5.44 -0.14 9.94
N SER A 352 5.10 -0.81 11.03
CA SER A 352 6.03 -1.52 11.93
C SER A 352 5.69 -3.01 12.03
N GLY A 353 5.25 -3.63 10.93
CA GLY A 353 4.96 -5.06 10.87
C GLY A 353 3.54 -5.46 11.31
N ARG A 354 2.70 -4.51 11.75
CA ARG A 354 1.30 -4.77 12.13
C ARG A 354 0.34 -3.88 11.36
N MET A 355 -0.81 -4.45 11.03
CA MET A 355 -1.90 -3.71 10.39
C MET A 355 -2.44 -2.62 11.30
N SER A 356 -2.52 -1.38 10.80
CA SER A 356 -3.22 -0.31 11.50
C SER A 356 -4.74 -0.55 11.50
N GLY A 357 -5.46 0.15 12.39
CA GLY A 357 -6.93 0.16 12.34
C GLY A 357 -7.47 0.64 11.00
N TRP A 358 -6.83 1.65 10.39
CA TRP A 358 -7.22 2.18 9.09
C TRP A 358 -6.99 1.16 7.96
N GLY A 359 -5.82 0.51 7.93
CA GLY A 359 -5.53 -0.58 6.99
C GLY A 359 -6.51 -1.74 7.11
N ARG A 360 -6.88 -2.14 8.33
CA ARG A 360 -7.89 -3.19 8.55
C ARG A 360 -9.27 -2.83 8.03
N VAL A 361 -9.70 -1.58 8.23
CA VAL A 361 -10.97 -1.10 7.70
C VAL A 361 -10.97 -1.07 6.17
N LEU A 362 -9.87 -0.63 5.54
CA LEU A 362 -9.74 -0.68 4.07
C LEU A 362 -9.80 -2.11 3.53
N ASP A 363 -9.09 -3.05 4.14
CA ASP A 363 -9.12 -4.45 3.69
C ASP A 363 -10.50 -5.08 3.82
N HIS A 364 -11.22 -4.77 4.90
CA HIS A 364 -12.61 -5.19 5.11
C HIS A 364 -13.54 -4.59 4.04
N LEU A 365 -13.49 -3.28 3.83
CA LEU A 365 -14.33 -2.57 2.85
C LEU A 365 -14.03 -3.02 1.41
N ALA A 366 -12.77 -3.28 1.08
CA ALA A 366 -12.36 -3.76 -0.23
C ALA A 366 -13.00 -5.11 -0.54
N HIS A 367 -12.94 -6.04 0.42
CA HIS A 367 -13.52 -7.36 0.29
C HIS A 367 -15.06 -7.31 0.28
N GLU A 368 -15.68 -6.66 1.27
CA GLU A 368 -17.14 -6.61 1.43
C GLU A 368 -17.82 -5.94 0.23
N HIS A 369 -17.40 -4.72 -0.13
CA HIS A 369 -18.05 -3.94 -1.18
C HIS A 369 -17.45 -4.13 -2.58
N GLY A 370 -16.37 -4.91 -2.71
CA GLY A 370 -15.71 -5.15 -3.99
C GLY A 370 -15.08 -3.88 -4.56
N LEU A 371 -14.31 -3.17 -3.74
CA LEU A 371 -13.71 -1.88 -4.04
C LEU A 371 -12.20 -1.98 -4.22
N LEU A 372 -11.67 -1.42 -5.30
CA LEU A 372 -10.24 -1.21 -5.49
C LEU A 372 -9.82 0.12 -4.86
N PHE A 373 -9.18 0.07 -3.70
CA PHE A 373 -8.49 1.24 -3.15
C PHE A 373 -7.13 1.39 -3.82
N VAL A 374 -6.84 2.59 -4.32
CA VAL A 374 -5.51 3.01 -4.79
C VAL A 374 -4.96 3.97 -3.76
N VAL A 375 -3.90 3.56 -3.06
CA VAL A 375 -3.34 4.29 -1.90
C VAL A 375 -1.91 4.72 -2.16
N SER A 376 -1.54 5.91 -1.70
CA SER A 376 -0.16 6.39 -1.76
C SER A 376 0.71 5.64 -0.74
N ALA A 377 1.93 5.25 -1.11
CA ALA A 377 2.85 4.55 -0.18
C ALA A 377 3.28 5.42 1.03
N GLY A 378 3.22 6.75 0.90
CA GLY A 378 3.71 7.71 1.88
C GLY A 378 5.03 8.36 1.45
N ASN A 379 5.38 9.51 2.02
CA ASN A 379 6.68 10.14 1.78
C ASN A 379 7.44 10.40 3.09
N HIS A 380 8.77 10.44 2.98
CA HIS A 380 9.72 10.71 4.04
C HIS A 380 10.64 11.83 3.59
N MET A 381 10.60 12.96 4.29
CA MET A 381 11.35 14.16 3.93
C MET A 381 12.67 14.30 4.70
N GLY A 382 13.07 13.26 5.44
CA GLY A 382 14.32 13.23 6.18
C GLY A 382 15.53 13.30 5.25
N ASP A 383 16.61 13.90 5.76
CA ASP A 383 17.87 14.00 5.04
C ASP A 383 18.49 12.60 4.83
N LEU A 384 19.10 12.38 3.65
CA LEU A 384 19.86 11.17 3.36
C LEU A 384 21.33 11.42 3.67
N GLU A 385 21.81 10.93 4.80
CA GLU A 385 23.18 11.18 5.25
C GLU A 385 24.20 10.17 4.69
N ASN A 386 25.42 10.64 4.43
CA ASN A 386 26.58 9.82 4.10
C ASN A 386 27.78 10.27 4.93
N ALA A 387 28.19 9.47 5.91
CA ALA A 387 29.34 9.79 6.75
C ALA A 387 30.70 9.56 6.07
N ALA A 388 30.75 8.80 4.96
CA ALA A 388 31.99 8.37 4.32
C ALA A 388 32.47 9.31 3.21
N THR A 389 31.58 10.12 2.65
CA THR A 389 31.88 11.04 1.55
C THR A 389 31.58 12.46 2.00
N ASP A 390 32.57 13.35 2.00
CA ASP A 390 32.33 14.77 2.28
C ASP A 390 31.71 15.51 1.07
N VAL A 391 31.37 16.78 1.25
CA VAL A 391 30.74 17.62 0.22
C VAL A 391 31.63 17.75 -1.02
N LEU A 392 32.94 17.98 -0.86
CA LEU A 392 33.85 18.20 -1.98
C LEU A 392 34.05 16.91 -2.78
N ALA A 393 34.18 15.78 -2.09
CA ALA A 393 34.27 14.47 -2.68
C ALA A 393 32.98 14.12 -3.45
N PHE A 394 31.81 14.44 -2.90
CA PHE A 394 30.53 14.23 -3.59
C PHE A 394 30.41 15.09 -4.85
N GLU A 395 30.75 16.38 -4.77
CA GLU A 395 30.71 17.30 -5.92
C GLU A 395 31.64 16.87 -7.05
N ALA A 396 32.76 16.24 -6.72
CA ALA A 396 33.72 15.72 -7.69
C ALA A 396 33.27 14.43 -8.40
N LEU A 397 32.19 13.77 -7.93
CA LEU A 397 31.63 12.59 -8.59
C LEU A 397 30.96 12.96 -9.93
N ASP A 398 30.99 12.01 -10.86
CA ASP A 398 30.13 12.06 -12.04
C ASP A 398 28.68 11.72 -11.67
N GLU A 399 27.74 11.91 -12.61
CA GLU A 399 26.32 11.66 -12.35
C GLU A 399 26.03 10.22 -11.87
N PRO A 400 26.61 9.15 -12.48
CA PRO A 400 26.50 7.80 -11.93
C PRO A 400 27.07 7.65 -10.52
N GLY A 401 28.22 8.28 -10.22
CA GLY A 401 28.81 8.30 -8.89
C GLY A 401 27.90 8.96 -7.84
N LYS A 402 27.28 10.10 -8.19
CA LYS A 402 26.31 10.78 -7.32
C LYS A 402 25.08 9.90 -7.07
N ALA A 403 24.54 9.24 -8.10
CA ALA A 403 23.41 8.31 -7.95
C ALA A 403 23.77 7.14 -7.02
N ARG A 404 24.97 6.56 -7.15
CA ARG A 404 25.45 5.51 -6.23
C ARG A 404 25.55 6.02 -4.79
N SER A 405 26.18 7.17 -4.59
CA SER A 405 26.35 7.76 -3.26
C SER A 405 25.00 8.08 -2.60
N ALA A 406 24.07 8.66 -3.37
CA ALA A 406 22.71 8.90 -2.91
C ALA A 406 21.97 7.60 -2.57
N LEU A 407 22.18 6.53 -3.35
CA LEU A 407 21.52 5.24 -3.10
C LEU A 407 22.09 4.53 -1.88
N GLN A 408 23.38 4.67 -1.60
CA GLN A 408 23.98 4.22 -0.34
C GLN A 408 23.34 4.92 0.86
N SER A 409 23.20 6.25 0.80
CA SER A 409 22.54 7.03 1.86
C SER A 409 21.06 6.67 2.01
N SER A 410 20.37 6.49 0.87
CA SER A 410 18.99 6.00 0.82
C SER A 410 18.84 4.64 1.49
N GLY A 411 19.75 3.71 1.22
CA GLY A 411 19.80 2.38 1.82
C GLY A 411 20.08 2.40 3.32
N ALA A 412 20.97 3.28 3.78
CA ALA A 412 21.25 3.46 5.20
C ALA A 412 20.03 3.94 6.01
N MET A 413 19.10 4.64 5.37
CA MET A 413 17.87 5.16 5.97
C MET A 413 16.62 4.27 5.73
N MET A 414 16.79 3.07 5.16
CA MET A 414 15.68 2.20 4.77
C MET A 414 14.75 1.83 5.95
N ALA A 415 15.32 1.66 7.14
CA ALA A 415 14.59 1.40 8.40
C ALA A 415 13.56 2.49 8.75
N HIS A 416 13.85 3.74 8.38
CA HIS A 416 13.02 4.90 8.71
C HIS A 416 12.08 5.30 7.59
N ARG A 417 12.19 4.67 6.42
CA ARG A 417 11.41 4.99 5.22
C ARG A 417 10.28 3.99 4.96
N ARG A 418 9.61 3.52 6.01
CA ARG A 418 8.54 2.52 5.92
C ARG A 418 7.27 3.08 5.29
N LEU A 419 6.41 2.22 4.74
CA LEU A 419 5.05 2.59 4.29
C LEU A 419 4.29 3.38 5.38
N LEU A 420 3.48 4.35 5.01
CA LEU A 420 2.63 5.09 5.95
C LEU A 420 1.20 4.56 5.92
N SER A 421 0.55 4.39 7.07
CA SER A 421 -0.81 3.87 7.09
C SER A 421 -1.78 4.73 6.28
N PRO A 422 -2.64 4.12 5.44
CA PRO A 422 -2.99 2.69 5.38
C PRO A 422 -2.30 1.90 4.24
N ALA A 423 -1.14 2.35 3.76
CA ALA A 423 -0.44 1.74 2.63
C ALA A 423 -0.01 0.28 2.83
N GLU A 424 -0.04 -0.22 4.06
CA GLU A 424 0.17 -1.63 4.41
C GLU A 424 -1.02 -2.55 4.08
N SER A 425 -2.19 -2.00 3.72
CA SER A 425 -3.38 -2.74 3.28
C SER A 425 -3.03 -3.87 2.30
N MET A 426 -3.49 -5.09 2.61
CA MET A 426 -3.22 -6.25 1.77
C MET A 426 -4.03 -6.22 0.47
N ASN A 427 -5.22 -5.63 0.49
CA ASN A 427 -6.15 -5.58 -0.65
C ASN A 427 -5.98 -4.33 -1.51
N ALA A 428 -5.56 -3.20 -0.93
CA ALA A 428 -5.31 -1.97 -1.68
C ALA A 428 -4.14 -2.13 -2.65
N LEU A 429 -4.18 -1.35 -3.73
CA LEU A 429 -3.06 -1.15 -4.64
C LEU A 429 -2.24 0.04 -4.14
N THR A 430 -1.10 -0.25 -3.53
CA THR A 430 -0.18 0.74 -2.94
C THR A 430 0.78 1.25 -4.01
N VAL A 431 0.83 2.57 -4.18
CA VAL A 431 1.56 3.22 -5.27
C VAL A 431 2.75 4.00 -4.74
N GLY A 432 3.93 3.62 -5.18
CA GLY A 432 5.16 4.38 -5.00
C GLY A 432 5.32 5.45 -6.07
N ALA A 433 6.12 6.48 -5.78
CA ALA A 433 6.35 7.60 -6.69
C ALA A 433 7.57 7.30 -7.56
N LEU A 434 7.38 7.02 -8.84
CA LEU A 434 8.47 6.97 -9.82
C LEU A 434 9.10 8.36 -9.94
N HIS A 435 10.44 8.42 -9.94
CA HIS A 435 11.15 9.68 -10.16
C HIS A 435 11.10 10.08 -11.64
N SER A 436 9.93 10.55 -12.06
CA SER A 436 9.64 10.96 -13.43
C SER A 436 8.43 11.89 -13.47
N ASP A 437 8.44 12.82 -14.41
CA ASP A 437 7.32 13.66 -14.79
C ASP A 437 7.40 13.93 -16.30
N ALA A 438 6.35 14.54 -16.87
CA ALA A 438 6.28 14.81 -18.31
C ALA A 438 6.86 16.19 -18.69
N SER A 439 7.56 16.88 -17.79
CA SER A 439 8.12 18.20 -18.10
C SER A 439 9.31 18.08 -19.06
N ALA A 440 9.21 18.77 -20.21
CA ALA A 440 10.14 18.70 -21.32
C ALA A 440 11.57 19.20 -21.01
N ALA A 441 11.76 20.03 -19.96
CA ALA A 441 13.08 20.48 -19.54
C ALA A 441 13.15 20.58 -18.00
N PRO A 442 14.11 19.89 -17.34
CA PRO A 442 14.37 20.13 -15.93
C PRO A 442 14.85 21.58 -15.75
N PRO A 443 14.43 22.28 -14.67
CA PRO A 443 14.94 23.61 -14.38
C PRO A 443 16.46 23.56 -14.23
N ALA A 444 17.17 24.62 -14.66
CA ALA A 444 18.59 24.75 -14.37
C ALA A 444 18.80 24.72 -12.85
N LEU A 445 19.50 23.69 -12.35
CA LEU A 445 19.70 23.49 -10.92
C LEU A 445 20.87 24.37 -10.44
N PRO A 446 20.74 25.03 -9.27
CA PRO A 446 21.87 25.68 -8.61
C PRO A 446 22.99 24.68 -8.30
N ALA A 447 24.22 25.17 -8.15
CA ALA A 447 25.41 24.32 -7.97
C ALA A 447 25.31 23.30 -6.81
N SER A 448 24.59 23.62 -5.74
CA SER A 448 24.38 22.74 -4.57
C SER A 448 23.11 21.90 -4.63
N THR A 449 22.42 21.87 -5.78
CA THR A 449 21.18 21.10 -5.97
C THR A 449 21.38 20.07 -7.08
N PHE A 450 20.96 18.84 -6.82
CA PHE A 450 21.21 17.70 -7.70
C PHE A 450 19.92 16.93 -7.95
N ASP A 451 19.86 16.30 -9.11
CA ASP A 451 18.83 15.33 -9.47
C ASP A 451 19.45 13.93 -9.30
N PRO A 452 19.28 13.28 -8.14
CA PRO A 452 20.04 12.08 -7.80
C PRO A 452 19.59 10.86 -8.62
N TRP A 453 18.37 10.88 -9.15
CA TRP A 453 17.72 9.73 -9.79
C TRP A 453 17.47 9.92 -11.28
N ARG A 454 18.03 10.97 -11.89
CA ARG A 454 17.94 11.23 -13.32
C ARG A 454 18.14 9.96 -14.13
N ASP A 455 17.11 9.59 -14.90
CA ASP A 455 17.10 8.46 -15.83
C ASP A 455 17.46 7.09 -15.20
N THR A 456 17.39 6.96 -13.88
CA THR A 456 17.68 5.69 -13.18
C THR A 456 16.48 4.73 -13.18
N GLY A 457 15.27 5.28 -13.24
CA GLY A 457 14.02 4.52 -13.07
C GLY A 457 13.70 4.14 -11.62
N LEU A 458 14.36 4.78 -10.63
CA LEU A 458 14.09 4.62 -9.21
C LEU A 458 12.83 5.37 -8.77
N CYS A 459 12.29 4.98 -7.61
CA CYS A 459 11.32 5.80 -6.91
C CYS A 459 11.96 7.11 -6.40
N THR A 460 11.16 8.15 -6.17
CA THR A 460 11.63 9.43 -5.61
C THR A 460 12.37 9.24 -4.29
N VAL A 461 13.33 10.14 -3.99
CA VAL A 461 14.13 10.11 -2.73
C VAL A 461 13.25 10.08 -1.48
N SER A 462 12.05 10.63 -1.56
CA SER A 462 11.12 10.69 -0.46
C SER A 462 10.13 9.53 -0.43
N SER A 463 10.01 8.70 -1.47
CA SER A 463 9.02 7.62 -1.49
C SER A 463 9.25 6.66 -0.31
N ALA A 464 8.18 6.28 0.37
CA ALA A 464 8.22 5.16 1.30
C ALA A 464 8.56 3.86 0.56
N LEU A 465 9.18 2.95 1.31
CA LEU A 465 9.71 1.67 0.88
C LEU A 465 9.00 0.56 1.64
N GLY A 466 8.87 -0.59 0.98
CA GLY A 466 8.33 -1.79 1.61
C GLY A 466 9.31 -2.52 2.53
N PRO A 467 9.01 -3.79 2.85
CA PRO A 467 7.89 -4.58 2.35
C PRO A 467 6.55 -4.24 3.04
N GLY A 468 5.48 -4.92 2.64
CA GLY A 468 4.19 -4.91 3.34
C GLY A 468 4.11 -6.02 4.40
N LEU A 469 2.90 -6.22 4.95
CA LEU A 469 2.62 -7.30 5.90
C LEU A 469 3.05 -8.67 5.36
N GLY A 470 3.69 -9.48 6.20
CA GLY A 470 4.15 -10.83 5.82
C GLY A 470 5.16 -10.81 4.67
N ASN A 471 5.99 -9.76 4.60
CA ASN A 471 6.95 -9.56 3.52
C ASN A 471 6.28 -9.49 2.13
N ALA A 472 5.04 -9.02 2.02
CA ALA A 472 4.40 -8.80 0.73
C ALA A 472 5.14 -7.74 -0.11
N VAL A 473 5.06 -7.87 -1.45
CA VAL A 473 5.58 -6.85 -2.37
C VAL A 473 4.80 -5.55 -2.18
N LYS A 474 5.44 -4.54 -1.60
CA LYS A 474 4.94 -3.17 -1.47
C LYS A 474 6.09 -2.16 -1.69
N PRO A 475 5.83 -0.96 -2.24
CA PRO A 475 4.60 -0.61 -2.97
C PRO A 475 4.32 -1.65 -4.06
N ASP A 476 3.06 -1.84 -4.46
CA ASP A 476 2.76 -2.84 -5.51
C ASP A 476 3.36 -2.37 -6.84
N VAL A 477 3.22 -1.09 -7.15
CA VAL A 477 3.69 -0.51 -8.42
C VAL A 477 4.23 0.91 -8.22
N LEU A 478 4.98 1.39 -9.20
CA LEU A 478 5.38 2.79 -9.32
C LEU A 478 4.61 3.47 -10.45
N ALA A 479 4.15 4.70 -10.19
CA ALA A 479 3.56 5.58 -11.20
C ALA A 479 4.28 6.95 -11.18
N PRO A 480 4.21 7.77 -12.24
CA PRO A 480 4.88 9.07 -12.30
C PRO A 480 4.57 9.93 -11.06
N GLY A 481 5.62 10.28 -10.30
CA GLY A 481 5.51 10.98 -9.02
C GLY A 481 6.33 12.25 -8.93
N GLY A 482 6.95 12.71 -10.03
CA GLY A 482 7.75 13.92 -10.07
C GLY A 482 9.26 13.72 -9.87
N ARG A 483 10.07 14.60 -10.47
CA ARG A 483 11.52 14.64 -10.26
C ARG A 483 11.90 15.38 -8.96
N HIS A 484 12.01 14.61 -7.89
CA HIS A 484 12.38 15.12 -6.57
C HIS A 484 13.89 15.36 -6.41
N VAL A 485 14.33 16.59 -6.64
CA VAL A 485 15.73 17.02 -6.48
C VAL A 485 16.13 17.18 -5.00
N VAL A 486 17.43 17.13 -4.72
CA VAL A 486 18.01 17.24 -3.37
C VAL A 486 19.01 18.39 -3.28
N ARG A 487 19.14 19.00 -2.10
CA ARG A 487 20.22 19.95 -1.76
C ARG A 487 21.34 19.21 -1.03
N LEU A 488 22.57 19.42 -1.48
CA LEU A 488 23.76 18.94 -0.80
C LEU A 488 24.13 19.89 0.34
N LEU A 489 24.26 19.35 1.55
CA LEU A 489 24.64 20.09 2.74
C LEU A 489 25.77 19.32 3.48
N PRO A 490 26.67 20.03 4.19
CA PRO A 490 27.66 19.36 5.03
C PRO A 490 27.00 18.68 6.23
N ALA A 491 27.52 17.52 6.62
CA ALA A 491 27.06 16.74 7.78
C ALA A 491 28.27 16.15 8.54
N GLY A 492 28.84 16.95 9.45
CA GLY A 492 30.07 16.55 10.16
C GLY A 492 31.23 16.34 9.18
N ALA A 493 31.81 15.14 9.20
CA ALA A 493 32.86 14.72 8.26
C ALA A 493 32.33 14.25 6.89
N GLY A 494 31.00 14.12 6.75
CA GLY A 494 30.35 13.65 5.54
C GLY A 494 29.44 14.72 4.92
N HIS A 495 28.45 14.25 4.17
CA HIS A 495 27.41 15.10 3.58
C HIS A 495 26.01 14.57 3.91
N ARG A 496 25.00 15.41 3.69
CA ARG A 496 23.60 15.01 3.67
C ARG A 496 22.89 15.58 2.46
N LEU A 497 22.01 14.78 1.88
CA LEU A 497 21.15 15.15 0.76
C LEU A 497 19.75 15.43 1.29
N SER A 498 19.36 16.69 1.28
CA SER A 498 18.08 17.16 1.80
C SER A 498 17.06 17.27 0.66
N PRO A 499 15.96 16.50 0.65
CA PRO A 499 14.93 16.60 -0.37
C PRO A 499 14.32 18.01 -0.41
N VAL A 500 14.16 18.57 -1.61
CA VAL A 500 13.63 19.94 -1.77
C VAL A 500 12.16 20.01 -1.37
N GLY A 501 11.85 20.79 -0.32
CA GLY A 501 10.49 20.97 0.19
C GLY A 501 9.65 22.06 -0.50
N ILE A 502 8.47 22.34 0.09
CA ILE A 502 7.47 23.32 -0.35
C ILE A 502 8.07 24.74 -0.41
N GLY A 503 7.63 25.56 -1.37
CA GLY A 503 8.08 26.96 -1.53
C GLY A 503 9.36 27.11 -2.33
N SER A 504 9.81 26.04 -2.99
CA SER A 504 11.02 26.02 -3.81
C SER A 504 10.66 25.98 -5.28
N PRO A 505 11.05 26.98 -6.10
CA PRO A 505 10.78 26.97 -7.54
C PRO A 505 11.52 25.85 -8.28
N LEU A 506 12.45 25.16 -7.61
CA LEU A 506 13.26 24.06 -8.13
C LEU A 506 12.52 22.70 -8.13
N LEU A 507 11.31 22.62 -7.57
CA LEU A 507 10.55 21.38 -7.53
C LEU A 507 10.22 20.91 -8.96
N GLY A 508 10.79 19.80 -9.41
CA GLY A 508 10.36 19.09 -10.62
C GLY A 508 9.21 18.18 -10.26
N GLY A 509 8.07 18.25 -10.95
CA GLY A 509 6.88 17.54 -10.52
C GLY A 509 5.83 17.39 -11.61
N VAL A 510 4.87 16.52 -11.34
CA VAL A 510 3.68 16.32 -12.17
C VAL A 510 2.85 17.60 -12.14
N THR A 511 2.50 18.13 -13.31
CA THR A 511 1.76 19.39 -13.40
C THR A 511 0.28 19.15 -13.12
N VAL A 512 -0.27 19.87 -12.15
CA VAL A 512 -1.65 19.70 -11.65
C VAL A 512 -2.32 21.06 -11.44
N ALA A 513 -3.65 21.12 -11.43
CA ALA A 513 -4.38 22.32 -11.02
C ALA A 513 -4.00 22.72 -9.58
N SER A 514 -3.91 24.02 -9.33
CA SER A 514 -3.58 24.57 -8.01
C SER A 514 -4.44 25.81 -7.73
N PRO A 515 -4.90 26.03 -6.49
CA PRO A 515 -5.69 27.21 -6.17
C PRO A 515 -4.87 28.50 -6.30
N SER A 516 -5.48 29.56 -6.83
CA SER A 516 -4.88 30.89 -6.95
C SER A 516 -4.27 31.40 -5.63
N ALA A 517 -3.07 31.98 -5.68
CA ALA A 517 -2.56 32.79 -4.57
C ALA A 517 -3.44 34.03 -4.36
N ALA A 518 -3.82 34.34 -3.11
CA ALA A 518 -4.79 35.39 -2.78
C ALA A 518 -4.50 36.77 -3.40
N ALA A 519 -3.24 37.08 -3.72
CA ALA A 519 -2.81 38.35 -4.30
C ALA A 519 -2.93 38.44 -5.83
N ALA A 520 -3.10 37.32 -6.54
CA ALA A 520 -3.14 37.27 -8.00
C ALA A 520 -4.23 36.30 -8.45
N MET A 521 -5.46 36.80 -8.63
CA MET A 521 -6.63 36.07 -9.12
C MET A 521 -6.40 35.54 -10.54
N MET A 522 -5.69 34.43 -10.64
CA MET A 522 -5.35 33.73 -11.88
C MET A 522 -6.24 32.50 -11.97
N PRO A 523 -7.28 32.49 -12.84
CA PRO A 523 -8.31 31.46 -12.79
C PRO A 523 -7.81 30.05 -13.14
N ASN A 524 -6.83 29.90 -14.03
CA ASN A 524 -6.30 28.59 -14.46
C ASN A 524 -4.85 28.38 -13.97
N GLN A 525 -4.63 28.50 -12.67
CA GLN A 525 -3.32 28.29 -12.07
C GLN A 525 -2.98 26.80 -12.00
N VAL A 526 -1.73 26.46 -12.33
CA VAL A 526 -1.19 25.11 -12.11
C VAL A 526 -0.08 25.14 -11.07
N GLY A 527 0.26 23.97 -10.55
CA GLY A 527 1.42 23.72 -9.70
C GLY A 527 2.11 22.43 -10.10
N ARG A 528 3.29 22.20 -9.54
CA ARG A 528 4.09 20.98 -9.70
C ARG A 528 3.99 20.18 -8.42
N SER A 529 3.48 18.96 -8.52
CA SER A 529 3.31 18.04 -7.40
C SER A 529 4.39 16.96 -7.42
N VAL A 530 4.93 16.64 -6.24
CA VAL A 530 5.90 15.55 -6.05
C VAL A 530 5.46 14.64 -4.93
N GLY A 531 5.58 13.34 -5.15
CA GLY A 531 5.38 12.30 -4.14
C GLY A 531 4.34 11.27 -4.53
N THR A 532 4.09 10.36 -3.58
CA THR A 532 3.27 9.17 -3.77
C THR A 532 1.77 9.48 -3.95
N SER A 533 1.30 10.62 -3.43
CA SER A 533 -0.09 11.07 -3.62
C SER A 533 -0.41 11.34 -5.10
N VAL A 534 0.40 12.15 -5.80
CA VAL A 534 0.13 12.42 -7.23
C VAL A 534 0.33 11.18 -8.10
N ALA A 535 1.24 10.28 -7.72
CA ALA A 535 1.42 8.99 -8.38
C ALA A 535 0.16 8.10 -8.24
N ALA A 536 -0.40 7.98 -7.04
CA ALA A 536 -1.64 7.24 -6.78
C ALA A 536 -2.84 7.85 -7.52
N ALA A 537 -2.97 9.18 -7.53
CA ALA A 537 -4.01 9.89 -8.28
C ALA A 537 -3.89 9.66 -9.79
N THR A 538 -2.68 9.75 -10.34
CA THR A 538 -2.43 9.47 -11.77
C THR A 538 -2.78 8.03 -12.14
N LEU A 539 -2.41 7.05 -11.31
CA LEU A 539 -2.75 5.65 -11.52
C LEU A 539 -4.27 5.40 -11.42
N THR A 540 -4.95 6.12 -10.55
CA THR A 540 -6.42 6.07 -10.45
C THR A 540 -7.08 6.64 -11.71
N GLY A 541 -6.53 7.71 -12.29
CA GLY A 541 -6.94 8.24 -13.58
C GLY A 541 -6.73 7.24 -14.73
N LEU A 542 -5.66 6.44 -14.68
CA LEU A 542 -5.44 5.33 -15.62
C LEU A 542 -6.48 4.22 -15.43
N ALA A 543 -6.85 3.90 -14.19
CA ALA A 543 -7.90 2.92 -13.89
C ALA A 543 -9.27 3.34 -14.44
N ALA A 544 -9.61 4.62 -14.36
CA ALA A 544 -10.85 5.17 -14.93
C ALA A 544 -10.90 4.99 -16.45
N ARG A 545 -9.82 5.37 -17.16
CA ARG A 545 -9.70 5.18 -18.61
C ARG A 545 -9.74 3.71 -18.99
N LEU A 546 -9.07 2.86 -18.23
CA LEU A 546 -9.08 1.42 -18.47
C LEU A 546 -10.49 0.83 -18.33
N HIS A 547 -11.29 1.29 -17.37
CA HIS A 547 -12.69 0.89 -17.26
C HIS A 547 -13.50 1.30 -18.50
N GLU A 548 -13.40 2.55 -18.94
CA GLU A 548 -14.09 3.05 -20.15
C GLU A 548 -13.66 2.28 -21.40
N VAL A 549 -12.37 1.99 -21.53
CA VAL A 549 -11.82 1.15 -22.60
C VAL A 549 -12.42 -0.26 -22.58
N LEU A 550 -12.48 -0.92 -21.42
CA LEU A 550 -13.07 -2.26 -21.29
C LEU A 550 -14.57 -2.25 -21.61
N GLU A 551 -15.30 -1.23 -21.17
CA GLU A 551 -16.72 -1.03 -21.46
C GLU A 551 -16.97 -0.85 -22.95
N ALA A 552 -16.16 -0.04 -23.64
CA ALA A 552 -16.25 0.14 -25.08
C ALA A 552 -15.91 -1.16 -25.85
N CYS A 553 -14.91 -1.90 -25.39
CA CYS A 553 -14.45 -3.12 -26.06
C CYS A 553 -15.39 -4.31 -25.86
N TYR A 554 -16.07 -4.42 -24.71
CA TYR A 554 -16.82 -5.62 -24.33
C TYR A 554 -18.22 -5.29 -23.82
N ALA A 555 -19.23 -5.69 -24.60
CA ALA A 555 -20.65 -5.47 -24.31
C ALA A 555 -21.08 -5.85 -22.89
N ASP A 556 -20.60 -7.01 -22.44
CA ASP A 556 -21.05 -7.65 -21.21
C ASP A 556 -20.14 -7.28 -20.03
N PHE A 557 -19.15 -6.40 -20.23
CA PHE A 557 -18.25 -5.96 -19.17
C PHE A 557 -19.01 -5.33 -18.01
N THR A 558 -20.03 -4.52 -18.29
CA THR A 558 -20.87 -3.88 -17.27
C THR A 558 -21.83 -4.86 -16.57
N GLN A 559 -22.05 -6.06 -17.13
CA GLN A 559 -22.81 -7.13 -16.49
C GLN A 559 -21.98 -7.87 -15.42
N LEU A 560 -20.65 -7.73 -15.44
CA LEU A 560 -19.79 -8.25 -14.39
C LEU A 560 -20.07 -7.53 -13.08
N SER A 561 -20.08 -8.29 -11.97
CA SER A 561 -20.19 -7.72 -10.64
C SER A 561 -19.09 -6.68 -10.39
N SER A 562 -19.41 -5.66 -9.57
CA SER A 562 -18.46 -4.61 -9.20
C SER A 562 -17.15 -5.19 -8.66
N ARG A 563 -17.23 -6.25 -7.85
CA ARG A 563 -16.07 -6.98 -7.33
C ARG A 563 -15.19 -7.56 -8.44
N ARG A 564 -15.78 -8.25 -9.44
CA ARG A 564 -15.03 -8.83 -10.57
C ARG A 564 -14.39 -7.75 -11.45
N ARG A 565 -15.08 -6.64 -11.68
CA ARG A 565 -14.51 -5.47 -12.39
C ARG A 565 -13.34 -4.86 -11.61
N ALA A 566 -13.49 -4.65 -10.30
CA ALA A 566 -12.44 -4.07 -9.46
C ALA A 566 -11.17 -4.92 -9.41
N VAL A 567 -11.28 -6.25 -9.22
CA VAL A 567 -10.10 -7.14 -9.22
C VAL A 567 -9.46 -7.24 -10.61
N LEU A 568 -10.24 -7.13 -11.69
CA LEU A 568 -9.71 -7.07 -13.06
C LEU A 568 -8.90 -5.80 -13.31
N LEU A 569 -9.42 -4.64 -12.89
CA LEU A 569 -8.68 -3.38 -12.98
C LEU A 569 -7.37 -3.46 -12.17
N LYS A 570 -7.42 -4.01 -10.95
CA LYS A 570 -6.22 -4.26 -10.14
C LYS A 570 -5.20 -5.12 -10.88
N ALA A 571 -5.64 -6.24 -11.46
CA ALA A 571 -4.76 -7.14 -12.21
C ALA A 571 -4.12 -6.45 -13.42
N LEU A 572 -4.90 -5.73 -14.23
CA LEU A 572 -4.41 -5.05 -15.44
C LEU A 572 -3.41 -3.93 -15.13
N LEU A 573 -3.66 -3.13 -14.08
CA LEU A 573 -2.73 -2.06 -13.66
C LEU A 573 -1.38 -2.63 -13.23
N VAL A 574 -1.37 -3.71 -12.45
CA VAL A 574 -0.13 -4.41 -12.05
C VAL A 574 0.50 -5.14 -13.23
N HIS A 575 -0.30 -5.65 -14.16
CA HIS A 575 0.19 -6.36 -15.35
C HIS A 575 1.08 -5.48 -16.23
N GLY A 576 0.84 -4.16 -16.25
CA GLY A 576 1.67 -3.18 -16.95
C GLY A 576 2.97 -2.82 -16.23
N ALA A 577 3.20 -3.31 -15.01
CA ALA A 577 4.38 -2.97 -14.21
C ALA A 577 5.62 -3.77 -14.64
N ARG A 578 6.76 -3.08 -14.74
CA ARG A 578 8.06 -3.68 -15.13
C ARG A 578 9.21 -3.10 -14.32
N TRP A 579 10.13 -3.95 -13.87
CA TRP A 579 11.41 -3.48 -13.32
C TRP A 579 12.23 -2.79 -14.42
N SER A 580 12.81 -1.65 -14.07
CA SER A 580 13.68 -0.84 -14.93
C SER A 580 15.15 -1.18 -14.69
N ALA A 581 16.07 -0.43 -15.34
CA ALA A 581 17.50 -0.49 -15.06
C ALA A 581 17.86 -0.18 -13.59
N ALA A 582 16.94 0.43 -12.82
CA ALA A 582 17.09 0.64 -11.38
C ALA A 582 17.41 -0.65 -10.60
N ARG A 583 16.93 -1.80 -11.07
CA ARG A 583 17.23 -3.10 -10.45
C ARG A 583 18.74 -3.36 -10.38
N ASP A 584 19.44 -3.11 -11.48
CA ASP A 584 20.89 -3.38 -11.55
C ASP A 584 21.66 -2.44 -10.63
N LEU A 585 21.27 -1.16 -10.60
CA LEU A 585 21.85 -0.17 -9.70
C LEU A 585 21.64 -0.52 -8.21
N ILE A 586 20.43 -0.97 -7.83
CA ILE A 586 20.15 -1.42 -6.46
C ILE A 586 21.00 -2.62 -6.08
N ILE A 587 21.15 -3.60 -6.97
CA ILE A 587 21.96 -4.79 -6.68
C ILE A 587 23.43 -4.44 -6.59
N GLU A 588 23.92 -3.55 -7.45
CA GLU A 588 25.31 -3.08 -7.42
C GLU A 588 25.63 -2.36 -6.11
N VAL A 589 24.72 -1.49 -5.64
CA VAL A 589 25.00 -0.57 -4.53
C VAL A 589 24.58 -1.13 -3.17
N LEU A 590 23.42 -1.77 -3.10
CA LEU A 590 22.81 -2.30 -1.87
C LEU A 590 22.85 -3.82 -1.80
N GLY A 591 23.37 -4.50 -2.82
CA GLY A 591 23.54 -5.94 -2.77
C GLY A 591 24.69 -6.34 -1.84
N PRO A 592 24.55 -7.42 -1.05
CA PRO A 592 25.69 -8.01 -0.35
C PRO A 592 26.82 -8.34 -1.32
N ALA A 593 28.06 -8.06 -0.91
CA ALA A 593 29.27 -8.29 -1.71
C ALA A 593 29.48 -9.78 -2.06
N ASP A 594 28.90 -10.69 -1.26
CA ASP A 594 28.86 -12.13 -1.56
C ASP A 594 27.62 -12.46 -2.41
N GLY A 595 27.84 -12.75 -3.70
CA GLY A 595 26.81 -13.09 -4.68
C GLY A 595 25.99 -14.36 -4.38
N ARG A 596 26.24 -15.03 -3.25
CA ARG A 596 25.44 -16.16 -2.75
C ARG A 596 24.16 -15.72 -2.03
N GLN A 597 24.02 -14.45 -1.63
CA GLN A 597 22.85 -13.92 -0.92
C GLN A 597 21.80 -13.30 -1.88
N HIS A 598 21.46 -14.03 -2.94
CA HIS A 598 20.54 -13.59 -4.00
C HIS A 598 19.13 -13.18 -3.51
N VAL A 599 18.65 -13.78 -2.43
CA VAL A 599 17.35 -13.44 -1.81
C VAL A 599 17.38 -12.02 -1.22
N ARG A 600 18.44 -11.67 -0.49
CA ARG A 600 18.61 -10.31 0.08
C ARG A 600 18.79 -9.24 -0.99
N GLN A 601 19.47 -9.58 -2.10
CA GLN A 601 19.58 -8.67 -3.25
C GLN A 601 18.20 -8.34 -3.84
N LYS A 602 17.36 -9.35 -4.06
CA LYS A 602 15.99 -9.14 -4.56
C LYS A 602 15.08 -8.46 -3.55
N ASP A 603 15.30 -8.65 -2.26
CA ASP A 603 14.56 -7.95 -1.21
C ASP A 603 14.72 -6.43 -1.34
N ASN A 604 15.96 -5.94 -1.46
CA ASN A 604 16.20 -4.52 -1.68
C ASN A 604 15.54 -4.01 -2.96
N VAL A 605 15.58 -4.78 -4.05
CA VAL A 605 14.93 -4.37 -5.31
C VAL A 605 13.41 -4.23 -5.12
N ARG A 606 12.73 -5.21 -4.51
CA ARG A 606 11.28 -5.13 -4.32
C ARG A 606 10.86 -3.98 -3.40
N ARG A 607 11.66 -3.62 -2.40
CA ARG A 607 11.34 -2.52 -1.48
C ARG A 607 11.24 -1.16 -2.18
N TYR A 608 12.08 -0.95 -3.20
CA TYR A 608 12.09 0.28 -4.00
C TYR A 608 11.12 0.23 -5.19
N LEU A 609 11.01 -0.92 -5.86
CA LEU A 609 10.35 -1.01 -7.16
C LEU A 609 8.98 -1.70 -7.13
N GLY A 610 8.66 -2.49 -6.10
CA GLY A 610 7.48 -3.33 -6.13
C GLY A 610 7.52 -4.35 -7.26
N TYR A 611 6.43 -4.43 -8.05
CA TYR A 611 6.40 -5.11 -9.35
C TYR A 611 6.95 -4.23 -10.49
N GLY A 612 7.21 -2.95 -10.25
CA GLY A 612 7.89 -2.03 -11.16
C GLY A 612 7.07 -0.80 -11.57
N ALA A 613 7.60 -0.06 -12.54
CA ALA A 613 6.93 1.10 -13.12
C ALA A 613 5.83 0.67 -14.09
N VAL A 614 4.65 1.27 -13.97
CA VAL A 614 3.50 1.00 -14.85
C VAL A 614 3.70 1.66 -16.21
N ASP A 615 3.61 0.86 -17.27
CA ASP A 615 3.49 1.34 -18.64
C ASP A 615 2.00 1.56 -18.98
N ALA A 616 1.57 2.83 -19.01
CA ALA A 616 0.18 3.20 -19.26
C ALA A 616 -0.32 2.77 -20.66
N ASP A 617 0.53 2.83 -21.68
CA ASP A 617 0.18 2.42 -23.04
C ASP A 617 -0.02 0.91 -23.12
N ALA A 618 0.82 0.15 -22.42
CA ALA A 618 0.67 -1.30 -22.33
C ALA A 618 -0.59 -1.74 -21.57
N VAL A 619 -1.08 -0.91 -20.64
CA VAL A 619 -2.34 -1.15 -19.91
C VAL A 619 -3.56 -0.84 -20.79
N LEU A 620 -3.53 0.24 -21.56
CA LEU A 620 -4.70 0.70 -22.35
C LEU A 620 -4.80 0.03 -23.73
N ALA A 621 -3.68 -0.35 -24.36
CA ALA A 621 -3.66 -0.81 -25.74
C ALA A 621 -2.84 -2.08 -25.99
N CYS A 622 -3.13 -2.72 -27.12
CA CYS A 622 -2.43 -3.92 -27.57
C CYS A 622 -1.85 -3.73 -28.99
N ALA A 623 -0.52 -3.75 -29.09
CA ALA A 623 0.21 -3.73 -30.36
C ALA A 623 0.00 -5.01 -31.17
N GLU A 624 0.42 -5.05 -32.44
CA GLU A 624 0.20 -6.21 -33.33
C GLU A 624 1.02 -7.44 -32.93
N ASP A 625 2.18 -7.20 -32.34
CA ASP A 625 3.14 -8.19 -31.87
C ASP A 625 2.90 -8.65 -30.42
N ARG A 626 1.75 -8.29 -29.86
CA ARG A 626 1.35 -8.56 -28.48
C ARG A 626 -0.12 -8.95 -28.42
N ALA A 627 -0.47 -9.89 -27.55
CA ALA A 627 -1.87 -10.23 -27.27
C ALA A 627 -2.09 -10.35 -25.76
N THR A 628 -2.97 -9.51 -25.21
CA THR A 628 -3.36 -9.53 -23.79
C THR A 628 -4.76 -10.13 -23.66
N LEU A 629 -4.87 -11.19 -22.88
CA LEU A 629 -6.11 -11.87 -22.52
C LEU A 629 -6.41 -11.62 -21.05
N TRP A 630 -7.69 -11.62 -20.70
CA TRP A 630 -8.13 -11.57 -19.31
C TRP A 630 -9.29 -12.52 -19.07
N SER A 631 -9.44 -12.94 -17.81
CA SER A 631 -10.55 -13.75 -17.32
C SER A 631 -10.87 -13.35 -15.87
N VAL A 632 -12.12 -13.50 -15.48
CA VAL A 632 -12.60 -13.30 -14.11
C VAL A 632 -13.39 -14.52 -13.67
N GLY A 633 -13.31 -14.86 -12.40
CA GLY A 633 -14.00 -16.01 -11.85
C GLY A 633 -14.10 -15.97 -10.34
N GLU A 634 -14.55 -17.08 -9.77
CA GLU A 634 -14.63 -17.32 -8.33
C GLU A 634 -13.97 -18.68 -8.02
N LEU A 635 -13.32 -18.76 -6.87
CA LEU A 635 -12.66 -19.97 -6.38
C LEU A 635 -13.13 -20.28 -4.96
N GLY A 636 -13.77 -21.44 -4.80
CA GLY A 636 -14.03 -22.03 -3.49
C GLY A 636 -12.77 -22.61 -2.85
N SER A 637 -12.84 -22.92 -1.55
CA SER A 637 -11.72 -23.51 -0.83
C SER A 637 -11.24 -24.80 -1.49
N GLU A 638 -9.91 -24.97 -1.60
CA GLU A 638 -9.25 -26.13 -2.23
C GLU A 638 -9.60 -26.36 -3.72
N GLN A 639 -10.21 -25.37 -4.40
CA GLN A 639 -10.47 -25.44 -5.83
C GLN A 639 -9.32 -24.83 -6.65
N GLY A 640 -9.26 -25.21 -7.91
CA GLY A 640 -8.34 -24.64 -8.88
C GLY A 640 -8.93 -24.61 -10.29
N HIS A 641 -8.46 -23.66 -11.08
CA HIS A 641 -8.83 -23.52 -12.49
C HIS A 641 -7.58 -23.56 -13.37
N ALA A 642 -7.65 -24.35 -14.44
CA ALA A 642 -6.65 -24.36 -15.51
C ALA A 642 -6.98 -23.30 -16.55
N PHE A 643 -5.99 -22.50 -16.90
CA PHE A 643 -6.06 -21.48 -17.94
C PHE A 643 -5.20 -21.90 -19.12
N SER A 644 -5.66 -21.58 -20.33
CA SER A 644 -4.98 -21.92 -21.57
C SER A 644 -4.85 -20.66 -22.43
N VAL A 645 -3.61 -20.24 -22.66
CA VAL A 645 -3.29 -19.06 -23.49
C VAL A 645 -2.81 -19.55 -24.85
N PRO A 646 -3.54 -19.26 -25.95
CA PRO A 646 -3.11 -19.65 -27.29
C PRO A 646 -1.70 -19.14 -27.60
N LEU A 647 -0.82 -20.02 -28.07
CA LEU A 647 0.49 -19.65 -28.59
C LEU A 647 0.42 -19.60 -30.14
N PRO A 648 0.59 -18.43 -30.77
CA PRO A 648 0.58 -18.27 -32.22
C PRO A 648 1.58 -19.16 -32.96
N ALA A 649 1.14 -19.81 -34.04
CA ALA A 649 2.02 -20.57 -34.93
C ALA A 649 3.04 -19.65 -35.63
N ALA A 650 2.74 -18.37 -35.80
CA ALA A 650 3.67 -17.37 -36.32
C ALA A 650 4.96 -17.23 -35.49
N MET A 651 4.92 -17.61 -34.21
CA MET A 651 6.08 -17.58 -33.30
C MET A 651 6.94 -18.85 -33.37
N SER A 652 6.47 -19.88 -34.07
CA SER A 652 7.16 -21.17 -34.20
C SER A 652 8.47 -21.04 -34.96
N ALA A 653 9.49 -21.81 -34.55
CA ALA A 653 10.80 -21.89 -35.19
C ALA A 653 11.56 -20.54 -35.32
N ARG A 654 11.20 -19.53 -34.51
CA ARG A 654 11.89 -18.23 -34.47
C ARG A 654 12.76 -18.11 -33.22
N ALA A 655 14.07 -18.05 -33.40
CA ALA A 655 15.03 -17.74 -32.33
C ALA A 655 15.10 -16.22 -32.11
N GLN A 656 14.06 -15.67 -31.48
CA GLN A 656 13.90 -14.26 -31.20
C GLN A 656 13.32 -14.06 -29.80
N ALA A 657 13.60 -12.91 -29.17
CA ALA A 657 13.01 -12.53 -27.90
C ALA A 657 11.48 -12.65 -27.92
N HIS A 658 10.94 -13.37 -26.94
CA HIS A 658 9.51 -13.54 -26.69
C HIS A 658 9.25 -13.68 -25.19
N GLU A 659 8.02 -13.35 -24.80
CA GLU A 659 7.61 -13.29 -23.40
C GLU A 659 6.19 -13.82 -23.24
N ILE A 660 5.95 -14.46 -22.09
CA ILE A 660 4.63 -14.56 -21.50
C ILE A 660 4.63 -13.95 -20.09
N SER A 661 3.67 -13.08 -19.82
CA SER A 661 3.42 -12.53 -18.48
C SER A 661 2.05 -12.93 -17.97
N ILE A 662 1.92 -13.20 -16.68
CA ILE A 662 0.68 -13.61 -16.02
C ILE A 662 0.53 -12.80 -14.72
N THR A 663 -0.64 -12.19 -14.53
CA THR A 663 -1.03 -11.52 -13.29
C THR A 663 -2.32 -12.13 -12.75
N VAL A 664 -2.35 -12.42 -11.45
CA VAL A 664 -3.54 -12.89 -10.72
C VAL A 664 -3.82 -11.88 -9.61
N ALA A 665 -5.06 -11.42 -9.45
CA ALA A 665 -5.43 -10.51 -8.36
C ALA A 665 -6.77 -10.89 -7.73
N TRP A 666 -6.90 -10.65 -6.43
CA TRP A 666 -8.13 -10.86 -5.67
C TRP A 666 -8.24 -9.88 -4.48
N PHE A 667 -9.36 -9.94 -3.76
CA PHE A 667 -9.53 -9.32 -2.45
C PHE A 667 -9.75 -10.40 -1.39
N ALA A 668 -8.79 -10.56 -0.48
CA ALA A 668 -8.88 -11.53 0.59
C ALA A 668 -9.72 -10.98 1.77
N PRO A 669 -10.55 -11.79 2.43
CA PRO A 669 -11.17 -11.36 3.68
C PRO A 669 -10.11 -11.18 4.78
N PRO A 670 -10.11 -10.08 5.55
CA PRO A 670 -9.19 -9.92 6.67
C PRO A 670 -9.56 -10.82 7.85
N ARG A 671 -8.57 -11.49 8.45
CA ARG A 671 -8.73 -12.34 9.65
C ARG A 671 -8.06 -11.69 10.85
N VAL A 672 -8.70 -10.63 11.35
CA VAL A 672 -8.18 -9.86 12.49
C VAL A 672 -8.11 -10.73 13.74
N GLY A 673 -6.94 -10.77 14.39
CA GLY A 673 -6.67 -11.59 15.56
C GLY A 673 -6.30 -13.05 15.25
N ALA A 674 -6.27 -13.46 13.98
CA ALA A 674 -5.67 -14.73 13.57
C ALA A 674 -4.16 -14.57 13.35
N ALA A 675 -3.42 -15.68 13.46
CA ALA A 675 -1.99 -15.70 13.19
C ALA A 675 -1.64 -15.34 11.74
N ALA A 676 -2.46 -15.78 10.78
CA ALA A 676 -2.43 -15.32 9.39
C ALA A 676 -3.56 -14.31 9.15
N TYR A 677 -3.19 -13.07 8.82
CA TYR A 677 -4.14 -11.98 8.57
C TYR A 677 -4.92 -12.16 7.27
N ARG A 678 -4.27 -12.66 6.22
CA ARG A 678 -4.87 -12.88 4.89
C ARG A 678 -5.76 -14.12 4.92
N GLY A 679 -7.07 -13.93 4.76
CA GLY A 679 -8.03 -15.02 4.93
C GLY A 679 -8.14 -16.02 3.79
N ALA A 680 -7.75 -15.63 2.58
CA ALA A 680 -7.70 -16.50 1.42
C ALA A 680 -6.47 -16.22 0.56
N ARG A 681 -5.80 -17.30 0.13
CA ARG A 681 -4.57 -17.24 -0.65
C ARG A 681 -4.77 -17.95 -1.98
N LEU A 682 -4.46 -17.25 -3.06
CA LEU A 682 -4.35 -17.85 -4.38
C LEU A 682 -2.88 -18.11 -4.69
N ARG A 683 -2.64 -19.14 -5.50
CA ARG A 683 -1.32 -19.54 -5.96
C ARG A 683 -1.33 -19.72 -7.47
N LEU A 684 -0.33 -19.16 -8.13
CA LEU A 684 -0.01 -19.48 -9.51
C LEU A 684 0.93 -20.69 -9.51
N VAL A 685 0.39 -21.86 -9.87
CA VAL A 685 1.17 -23.10 -9.91
C VAL A 685 2.17 -23.01 -11.06
N ASN A 686 3.43 -23.39 -10.81
CA ASN A 686 4.51 -23.30 -11.77
C ASN A 686 4.14 -24.01 -13.09
N PRO A 687 4.10 -23.29 -14.23
CA PRO A 687 3.60 -23.83 -15.50
C PRO A 687 4.70 -24.57 -16.28
N GLU A 688 5.30 -25.62 -15.69
CA GLU A 688 6.49 -26.31 -16.24
C GLU A 688 6.32 -26.74 -17.70
N THR A 689 5.20 -27.38 -18.03
CA THR A 689 4.90 -27.84 -19.40
C THR A 689 4.77 -26.68 -20.39
N GLY A 690 4.18 -25.56 -19.98
CA GLY A 690 4.08 -24.36 -20.81
C GLY A 690 5.44 -23.70 -21.02
N VAL A 691 6.27 -23.67 -19.98
CA VAL A 691 7.64 -23.11 -20.00
C VAL A 691 8.53 -23.88 -20.97
N GLU A 692 8.51 -25.21 -20.90
CA GLU A 692 9.26 -26.07 -21.83
C GLU A 692 8.76 -25.91 -23.27
N LEU A 693 7.44 -25.97 -23.49
CA LEU A 693 6.83 -25.84 -24.82
C LEU A 693 7.18 -24.51 -25.48
N PHE A 694 7.11 -23.42 -24.72
CA PHE A 694 7.33 -22.07 -25.23
C PHE A 694 8.81 -21.65 -25.17
N ALA A 695 9.73 -22.54 -24.75
CA ALA A 695 11.17 -22.30 -24.67
C ALA A 695 11.59 -21.07 -23.83
N VAL A 696 10.77 -20.72 -22.83
CA VAL A 696 10.99 -19.58 -21.92
C VAL A 696 11.59 -20.05 -20.58
N ALA A 697 12.03 -19.11 -19.75
CA ALA A 697 12.40 -19.33 -18.35
C ALA A 697 11.92 -18.16 -17.48
N PRO A 698 11.74 -18.34 -16.15
CA PRO A 698 11.36 -17.24 -15.28
C PRO A 698 12.32 -16.05 -15.44
N ASP A 699 11.77 -14.86 -15.69
CA ASP A 699 12.55 -13.64 -15.79
C ASP A 699 13.32 -13.38 -14.48
N LYS A 700 14.54 -12.87 -14.58
CA LYS A 700 15.35 -12.45 -13.43
C LYS A 700 15.03 -11.01 -13.00
N ALA A 701 14.43 -10.21 -13.88
CA ALA A 701 14.00 -8.83 -13.63
C ALA A 701 12.55 -8.75 -13.10
N GLN A 702 12.27 -9.50 -12.04
CA GLN A 702 10.99 -9.53 -11.32
C GLN A 702 11.19 -10.05 -9.88
N PRO A 703 10.19 -9.83 -9.00
CA PRO A 703 10.14 -10.51 -7.70
C PRO A 703 10.25 -12.04 -7.87
N ASP A 704 10.89 -12.71 -6.91
CA ASP A 704 10.94 -14.17 -6.92
C ASP A 704 9.58 -14.81 -6.58
N ASP A 705 9.51 -16.15 -6.65
CA ASP A 705 8.26 -16.89 -6.45
C ASP A 705 7.65 -16.67 -5.07
N ASN A 706 8.46 -16.66 -4.00
CA ASN A 706 7.96 -16.47 -2.65
C ASN A 706 7.45 -15.03 -2.47
N GLN A 707 8.24 -14.06 -2.93
CA GLN A 707 7.89 -12.65 -2.88
C GLN A 707 6.58 -12.38 -3.62
N ALA A 708 6.43 -12.91 -4.84
CA ALA A 708 5.26 -12.69 -5.68
C ALA A 708 3.96 -13.26 -5.08
N HIS A 709 4.04 -14.24 -4.17
CA HIS A 709 2.89 -14.85 -3.49
C HIS A 709 2.61 -14.29 -2.09
N GLY A 710 3.33 -13.24 -1.66
CA GLY A 710 3.16 -12.63 -0.33
C GLY A 710 1.90 -11.75 -0.20
N GLY A 711 1.36 -11.23 -1.31
CA GLY A 711 0.22 -10.30 -1.31
C GLY A 711 -1.11 -10.88 -1.81
N THR A 712 -2.02 -10.02 -2.26
CA THR A 712 -3.27 -10.38 -2.95
C THR A 712 -3.22 -10.09 -4.46
N VAL A 713 -2.00 -9.93 -4.97
CA VAL A 713 -1.67 -9.91 -6.39
C VAL A 713 -0.42 -10.74 -6.58
N ILE A 714 -0.34 -11.46 -7.70
CA ILE A 714 0.81 -12.23 -8.15
C ILE A 714 1.08 -11.76 -9.57
N HIS A 715 2.30 -11.30 -9.85
CA HIS A 715 2.71 -10.97 -11.22
C HIS A 715 4.01 -11.69 -11.55
N ARG A 716 4.00 -12.46 -12.63
CA ARG A 716 5.12 -13.30 -13.07
C ARG A 716 5.31 -13.23 -14.58
N ARG A 717 6.57 -13.32 -14.99
CA ARG A 717 7.05 -13.22 -16.36
C ARG A 717 8.00 -14.36 -16.66
N TRP A 718 7.89 -14.86 -17.87
CA TRP A 718 8.81 -15.83 -18.45
C TRP A 718 9.26 -15.31 -19.81
N VAL A 719 10.58 -15.31 -20.03
CA VAL A 719 11.22 -14.77 -21.22
C VAL A 719 12.09 -15.83 -21.88
N GLY A 720 12.23 -15.76 -23.20
CA GLY A 720 13.04 -16.67 -23.98
C GLY A 720 13.49 -16.02 -25.29
N ASP A 721 14.55 -16.55 -25.87
CA ASP A 721 15.11 -16.13 -27.16
C ASP A 721 15.37 -17.31 -28.10
N ARG A 722 15.14 -18.54 -27.63
CA ARG A 722 15.31 -19.77 -28.41
C ARG A 722 14.04 -20.10 -29.18
N ALA A 723 14.21 -20.77 -30.31
CA ALA A 723 13.07 -21.22 -31.11
C ALA A 723 12.20 -22.23 -30.35
N ALA A 724 10.91 -21.92 -30.21
CA ALA A 724 9.89 -22.83 -29.72
C ALA A 724 9.28 -23.64 -30.88
N ALA A 725 8.94 -24.92 -30.63
CA ALA A 725 8.26 -25.77 -31.59
C ALA A 725 6.74 -25.72 -31.36
N LEU A 726 6.09 -24.74 -32.00
CA LEU A 726 4.66 -24.47 -31.83
C LEU A 726 3.86 -24.99 -33.04
N GLY A 727 2.75 -25.68 -32.76
CA GLY A 727 1.75 -26.08 -33.75
C GLY A 727 0.48 -25.24 -33.64
N GLU A 728 -0.50 -25.47 -34.52
CA GLU A 728 -1.74 -24.66 -34.57
C GLU A 728 -2.56 -24.71 -33.28
N ALA A 729 -2.49 -25.83 -32.54
CA ALA A 729 -3.20 -26.02 -31.28
C ALA A 729 -2.36 -25.68 -30.03
N SER A 730 -1.10 -25.26 -30.18
CA SER A 730 -0.21 -24.99 -29.04
C SER A 730 -0.80 -23.91 -28.13
N ALA A 731 -0.67 -24.12 -26.82
CA ALA A 731 -1.11 -23.19 -25.80
C ALA A 731 -0.22 -23.28 -24.56
N PHE A 732 -0.05 -22.16 -23.88
CA PHE A 732 0.60 -22.09 -22.59
C PHE A 732 -0.45 -22.32 -21.51
N VAL A 733 -0.31 -23.43 -20.77
CA VAL A 733 -1.26 -23.84 -19.74
C VAL A 733 -0.69 -23.55 -18.36
N PHE A 734 -1.49 -22.94 -17.49
CA PHE A 734 -1.14 -22.69 -16.08
C PHE A 734 -2.37 -22.86 -15.18
N ASN A 735 -2.14 -23.09 -13.89
CA ASN A 735 -3.21 -23.27 -12.92
C ASN A 735 -3.20 -22.15 -11.87
N VAL A 736 -4.38 -21.64 -11.54
CA VAL A 736 -4.60 -20.81 -10.36
C VAL A 736 -5.38 -21.65 -9.36
N GLN A 737 -4.84 -21.79 -8.15
CA GLN A 737 -5.42 -22.60 -7.09
C GLN A 737 -5.61 -21.77 -5.84
N ARG A 738 -6.67 -22.04 -5.09
CA ARG A 738 -6.85 -21.51 -3.74
C ARG A 738 -6.25 -22.49 -2.74
N GLU A 739 -5.31 -22.02 -1.94
CA GLU A 739 -4.71 -22.83 -0.88
C GLU A 739 -5.75 -23.11 0.23
N PRO A 740 -5.60 -24.20 1.00
CA PRO A 740 -6.53 -24.54 2.06
C PRO A 740 -6.66 -23.40 3.09
N ASP A 741 -7.88 -22.95 3.34
CA ASP A 741 -8.17 -21.94 4.36
C ASP A 741 -9.46 -22.28 5.13
N ASN A 742 -9.75 -21.49 6.16
CA ASN A 742 -10.90 -21.72 7.04
C ASN A 742 -12.12 -20.85 6.66
N SER A 743 -12.12 -20.21 5.48
CA SER A 743 -13.22 -19.38 5.01
C SER A 743 -14.11 -20.13 4.04
N GLY A 744 -15.42 -20.10 4.29
CA GLY A 744 -16.41 -20.78 3.46
C GLY A 744 -16.79 -20.02 2.19
N ASP A 745 -16.44 -18.74 2.10
CA ASP A 745 -16.86 -17.87 0.99
C ASP A 745 -15.98 -18.07 -0.23
N ASP A 746 -16.58 -18.01 -1.42
CA ASP A 746 -15.86 -17.99 -2.68
C ASP A 746 -15.11 -16.67 -2.87
N VAL A 747 -13.90 -16.75 -3.43
CA VAL A 747 -13.05 -15.59 -3.67
C VAL A 747 -13.09 -15.22 -5.13
N ALA A 748 -13.63 -14.04 -5.44
CA ALA A 748 -13.57 -13.48 -6.78
C ALA A 748 -12.13 -13.08 -7.13
N PHE A 749 -11.70 -13.46 -8.33
CA PHE A 749 -10.35 -13.20 -8.82
C PHE A 749 -10.35 -12.81 -10.30
N ALA A 750 -9.27 -12.17 -10.71
CA ALA A 750 -8.96 -11.91 -12.11
C ALA A 750 -7.61 -12.51 -12.49
N VAL A 751 -7.50 -12.92 -13.75
CA VAL A 751 -6.27 -13.38 -14.39
C VAL A 751 -6.06 -12.58 -15.66
N VAL A 752 -4.86 -12.05 -15.85
CA VAL A 752 -4.43 -11.36 -17.07
C VAL A 752 -3.18 -12.07 -17.58
N ALA A 753 -3.16 -12.41 -18.86
CA ALA A 753 -2.00 -13.03 -19.49
C ALA A 753 -1.66 -12.31 -20.79
N THR A 754 -0.38 -12.02 -21.02
CA THR A 754 0.09 -11.41 -22.27
C THR A 754 1.16 -12.26 -22.91
N VAL A 755 0.99 -12.56 -24.20
CA VAL A 755 2.03 -13.17 -25.05
C VAL A 755 2.58 -12.11 -25.98
N THR A 756 3.90 -12.01 -26.07
CA THR A 756 4.59 -11.01 -26.90
C THR A 756 5.74 -11.64 -27.66
N MET A 757 5.89 -11.29 -28.94
CA MET A 757 7.12 -11.54 -29.72
C MET A 757 7.36 -10.32 -30.63
N PRO A 758 8.18 -9.35 -30.20
CA PRO A 758 8.30 -8.05 -30.87
C PRO A 758 8.58 -8.18 -32.38
N GLY A 759 7.88 -7.42 -33.22
CA GLY A 759 8.08 -7.47 -34.68
C GLY A 759 7.43 -8.65 -35.41
N VAL A 760 6.65 -9.51 -34.73
CA VAL A 760 5.79 -10.51 -35.36
C VAL A 760 4.34 -10.04 -35.30
N ALA A 761 3.90 -9.28 -36.31
CA ALA A 761 2.62 -8.58 -36.32
C ALA A 761 1.37 -9.51 -36.28
N GLU A 762 1.54 -10.80 -36.56
CA GLU A 762 0.44 -11.78 -36.58
C GLU A 762 0.07 -12.29 -35.19
N VAL A 763 0.85 -11.98 -34.14
CA VAL A 763 0.62 -12.46 -32.76
C VAL A 763 -0.79 -12.12 -32.30
N TYR A 764 -1.18 -10.85 -32.37
CA TYR A 764 -2.51 -10.40 -31.92
C TYR A 764 -3.63 -11.13 -32.66
N THR A 765 -3.59 -11.13 -34.00
CA THR A 765 -4.64 -11.68 -34.84
C THR A 765 -4.77 -13.20 -34.68
N GLN A 766 -3.66 -13.93 -34.55
CA GLN A 766 -3.69 -15.38 -34.34
C GLN A 766 -4.24 -15.76 -32.96
N VAL A 767 -3.93 -15.01 -31.91
CA VAL A 767 -4.56 -15.21 -30.59
C VAL A 767 -6.05 -14.87 -30.66
N LEU A 768 -6.41 -13.71 -31.25
CA LEU A 768 -7.79 -13.24 -31.39
C LEU A 768 -8.69 -14.27 -32.11
N ASN A 769 -8.15 -14.98 -33.11
CA ASN A 769 -8.90 -16.00 -33.85
C ASN A 769 -9.20 -17.27 -33.01
N ARG A 770 -8.47 -17.48 -31.91
CA ARG A 770 -8.59 -18.68 -31.06
C ARG A 770 -9.34 -18.43 -29.75
N VAL A 771 -9.76 -17.20 -29.47
CA VAL A 771 -10.57 -16.87 -28.29
C VAL A 771 -12.05 -16.74 -28.65
N ALA A 772 -12.91 -17.23 -27.76
CA ALA A 772 -14.36 -17.20 -27.95
C ALA A 772 -14.95 -15.79 -27.78
N VAL A 773 -14.50 -15.07 -26.75
CA VAL A 773 -14.91 -13.68 -26.48
C VAL A 773 -13.92 -12.74 -27.16
N LYS A 774 -14.42 -11.89 -28.05
CA LYS A 774 -13.61 -10.96 -28.85
C LYS A 774 -13.98 -9.51 -28.53
N PRO A 775 -13.00 -8.60 -28.44
CA PRO A 775 -13.30 -7.17 -28.35
C PRO A 775 -14.02 -6.71 -29.62
N ARG A 776 -14.99 -5.80 -29.46
CA ARG A 776 -15.75 -5.18 -30.56
C ARG A 776 -14.88 -4.25 -31.40
N THR A 777 -13.94 -3.59 -30.74
CA THR A 777 -13.04 -2.61 -31.31
C THR A 777 -11.63 -2.85 -30.78
N ARG A 778 -10.63 -2.66 -31.62
CA ARG A 778 -9.24 -2.66 -31.18
C ARG A 778 -8.90 -1.28 -30.65
N VAL A 779 -8.28 -1.23 -29.47
CA VAL A 779 -7.79 0.01 -28.88
C VAL A 779 -6.40 0.27 -29.44
N VAL A 780 -6.25 1.41 -30.12
CA VAL A 780 -4.97 1.92 -30.57
C VAL A 780 -4.77 3.26 -29.88
N VAL A 781 -3.78 3.36 -29.00
CA VAL A 781 -3.35 4.64 -28.45
C VAL A 781 -2.48 5.31 -29.52
N ALA A 782 -2.86 6.52 -29.95
CA ALA A 782 -2.04 7.32 -30.84
C ALA A 782 -0.76 7.73 -30.09
N ARG A 783 0.40 7.37 -30.62
CA ARG A 783 1.70 7.80 -30.10
C ARG A 783 2.05 9.20 -30.57
#